data_AF-A0A940TW93-F1
#
_entry.id   AF-A0A940TW93-F1
#
_cell.length_a   1.000
_cell.length_b   1.000
_cell.length_c   1.000
_cell.angle_alpha   90.00
_cell.angle_beta   90.00
_cell.angle_gamma   90.00
#
_symmetry.space_group_name_H-M   'P 1'
#
loop_
_entity.id
_entity.type
_entity.pdbx_description
1 polymer ?
#
loop_
_entity_poly.entity_id
_entity_poly.type
_entity_poly.pdbx_seq_one_letter_code
_entity_poly.pdbx_strand_id
1 'polypeptide(L)'
;MSKLPGYFEISTGSSGEGVEGNHLSAGLQARLEWVEGVPVLTNTGAAGQVRINSVPLAPGVPYLLQPGDRITIGGITLTWTAGLEIPKPIAEPMLAPVAQPEPAQPTQYTLMVKTANWSKAFPLTGEIIRLGRAVDNDIPIDDKLVSRYHAQLLRRGDDYEIVDLGSVNGLAFQNNRITKRILVNGDVIGISRSITLTYHAPQSPAVTPSPTQEPEIPETLIKAAKAAASPLSPLEEPPAPDKTVVMPKKSTRTPETPSTVVVAKKPSELPKSQVPNQTVDQPKPAAGSPSTIISPKQPTSPGDLGETAAVDMASVVESGFDQQFIPAVTPRDTQIPYLIIHLPDRTWEVDFDRERLTIGRSDDNDIQIRDDSISRRHALIERRGDGFLLRDADSRNGVWLGKRRIDQHRLRDGDVISLGRAKLIFKGGFKLDDLTLIGAPRIDSRPVRRSVVFVPGFGGSELWLGSEKIWPAPKTIISNPEIFRLPGDTRIQARNIVSDVVIIPGIMKQEQYSRLGDYLESGLGYERGKDLFEFAYDWRQDIRLNSQRLAQAIDGWKIRSPITIIAHSLGTLVSRYYVDKFGGKDKVERLVLMGGPQYGTPKSLAIIMVGPGLLPFGFGDERMRRVLNTMPSSYQILPIYPCVFDQYGRQVDLLEDESWLPENQRPFLGMARSFRKELGFQASVPAVSIFGYGLKTVLRMKVNRRSDGSWDKMEPLDELGGDSTVPAGSAVLQNSEIHPVRQEHGSLYVDNDVKMRLKVELTRSTTMQRRK
;
A
#
# COMPACT_ATOMS: atom_id res chain seq x y z
N MET A 1 -26.96 -11.86 -27.78
CA MET A 1 -25.64 -11.20 -27.82
C MET A 1 -25.70 -10.08 -28.84
N SER A 2 -25.99 -8.86 -28.39
CA SER A 2 -25.76 -7.65 -29.18
C SER A 2 -24.25 -7.48 -29.37
N LYS A 3 -23.81 -7.30 -30.63
CA LYS A 3 -22.44 -6.86 -30.90
C LYS A 3 -22.33 -5.42 -30.39
N LEU A 4 -21.35 -5.13 -29.54
CA LEU A 4 -21.04 -3.74 -29.20
C LEU A 4 -20.67 -3.01 -30.49
N PRO A 5 -21.38 -1.94 -30.89
CA PRO A 5 -20.89 -1.10 -31.98
C PRO A 5 -19.58 -0.46 -31.52
N GLY A 6 -18.69 -0.20 -32.47
CA GLY A 6 -17.38 0.41 -32.23
C GLY A 6 -16.70 0.65 -33.56
N TYR A 7 -15.94 1.73 -33.65
CA TYR A 7 -15.39 2.24 -34.90
C TYR A 7 -13.96 2.71 -34.70
N PHE A 8 -13.21 2.82 -35.81
CA PHE A 8 -11.87 3.38 -35.81
C PHE A 8 -11.90 4.80 -36.35
N GLU A 9 -11.36 5.74 -35.60
CA GLU A 9 -11.03 7.07 -36.11
C GLU A 9 -9.64 7.02 -36.77
N ILE A 10 -9.57 7.38 -38.04
CA ILE A 10 -8.34 7.31 -38.84
C ILE A 10 -7.69 8.68 -38.88
N SER A 11 -6.45 8.78 -38.43
CA SER A 11 -5.62 9.99 -38.57
C SER A 11 -4.37 9.69 -39.39
N THR A 12 -4.22 10.36 -40.54
CA THR A 12 -2.97 10.42 -41.30
C THR A 12 -2.14 11.61 -40.81
N GLY A 13 -0.86 11.38 -40.53
CA GLY A 13 0.02 12.43 -39.99
C GLY A 13 0.25 13.56 -40.99
N SER A 14 -0.08 14.79 -40.61
CA SER A 14 0.25 16.00 -41.38
C SER A 14 1.71 16.40 -41.15
N SER A 15 2.64 15.72 -41.81
CA SER A 15 4.02 16.18 -41.96
C SER A 15 4.30 16.43 -43.45
N GLY A 16 4.41 17.71 -43.83
CA GLY A 16 4.80 18.11 -45.17
C GLY A 16 6.29 17.90 -45.41
N GLU A 17 6.70 16.64 -45.57
CA GLU A 17 7.95 16.20 -46.18
C GLU A 17 7.66 14.91 -46.95
N GLY A 18 8.32 14.73 -48.10
CA GLY A 18 7.90 13.74 -49.10
C GLY A 18 7.98 12.30 -48.59
N VAL A 19 6.83 11.68 -48.34
CA VAL A 19 6.73 10.23 -48.19
C VAL A 19 6.79 9.61 -49.60
N GLU A 20 8.01 9.36 -50.08
CA GLU A 20 8.20 8.38 -51.14
C GLU A 20 7.60 7.04 -50.69
N GLY A 21 6.95 6.36 -51.63
CA GLY A 21 6.06 5.24 -51.34
C GLY A 21 6.77 4.01 -50.77
N ASN A 22 6.93 3.96 -49.45
CA ASN A 22 7.09 2.68 -48.76
C ASN A 22 5.79 1.90 -48.89
N HIS A 23 5.77 0.99 -49.87
CA HIS A 23 4.69 0.03 -50.07
C HIS A 23 4.30 -0.62 -48.74
N LEU A 24 3.04 -0.43 -48.31
CA LEU A 24 2.39 -1.38 -47.42
C LEU A 24 2.47 -2.74 -48.11
N SER A 25 3.26 -3.66 -47.54
CA SER A 25 3.39 -5.00 -48.08
C SER A 25 1.99 -5.65 -48.14
N ALA A 26 1.68 -6.30 -49.26
CA ALA A 26 0.35 -6.80 -49.61
C ALA A 26 -0.04 -8.07 -48.82
N GLY A 27 0.07 -8.02 -47.49
CA GLY A 27 -0.28 -9.08 -46.56
C GLY A 27 -1.04 -8.54 -45.34
N LEU A 28 -1.76 -9.42 -44.66
CA LEU A 28 -2.53 -9.07 -43.45
C LEU A 28 -1.56 -8.71 -42.31
N GLN A 29 -1.41 -7.41 -42.01
CA GLN A 29 -0.48 -6.94 -40.97
C GLN A 29 -1.09 -7.05 -39.55
N ALA A 30 -2.41 -6.90 -39.41
CA ALA A 30 -3.13 -7.18 -38.19
C ALA A 30 -4.46 -7.88 -38.49
N ARG A 31 -4.93 -8.71 -37.56
CA ARG A 31 -6.28 -9.27 -37.55
C ARG A 31 -7.06 -8.70 -36.38
N LEU A 32 -8.28 -8.26 -36.62
CA LEU A 32 -9.24 -7.91 -35.57
C LEU A 32 -10.31 -9.01 -35.48
N GLU A 33 -10.44 -9.62 -34.32
CA GLU A 33 -11.47 -10.62 -34.01
C GLU A 33 -12.33 -10.13 -32.85
N TRP A 34 -13.56 -10.66 -32.73
CA TRP A 34 -14.42 -10.39 -31.57
C TRP A 34 -14.46 -11.64 -30.71
N VAL A 35 -13.84 -11.59 -29.52
CA VAL A 35 -13.80 -12.69 -28.56
C VAL A 35 -14.64 -12.28 -27.36
N GLU A 36 -15.73 -13.01 -27.08
CA GLU A 36 -16.64 -12.76 -25.95
C GLU A 36 -17.16 -11.29 -25.90
N GLY A 37 -17.37 -10.69 -27.07
CA GLY A 37 -17.83 -9.29 -27.19
C GLY A 37 -16.72 -8.24 -27.06
N VAL A 38 -15.46 -8.64 -26.92
CA VAL A 38 -14.29 -7.75 -26.86
C VAL A 38 -13.56 -7.71 -28.22
N PRO A 39 -13.17 -6.53 -28.72
CA PRO A 39 -12.31 -6.40 -29.89
C PRO A 39 -10.87 -6.84 -29.56
N VAL A 40 -10.39 -7.90 -30.21
CA VAL A 40 -9.05 -8.46 -30.05
C VAL A 40 -8.23 -8.21 -31.30
N LEU A 41 -7.23 -7.33 -31.22
CA LEU A 41 -6.24 -7.14 -32.26
C LEU A 41 -5.08 -8.11 -32.07
N THR A 42 -4.77 -8.89 -33.10
CA THR A 42 -3.59 -9.75 -33.16
C THR A 42 -2.67 -9.23 -34.26
N ASN A 43 -1.39 -8.97 -33.96
CA ASN A 43 -0.40 -8.70 -35.01
C ASN A 43 -0.20 -9.98 -35.83
N THR A 44 -0.46 -9.94 -37.13
CA THR A 44 -0.25 -11.08 -38.05
C THR A 44 0.94 -10.86 -39.00
N GLY A 45 1.53 -9.67 -38.96
CA GLY A 45 2.76 -9.33 -39.66
C GLY A 45 4.02 -9.55 -38.80
N ALA A 46 5.09 -8.85 -39.15
CA ALA A 46 6.37 -8.91 -38.44
C ALA A 46 6.33 -8.10 -37.11
N ALA A 47 7.26 -8.42 -36.20
CA ALA A 47 7.41 -7.70 -34.94
C ALA A 47 7.70 -6.21 -35.20
N GLY A 48 6.93 -5.32 -34.56
CA GLY A 48 7.06 -3.86 -34.72
C GLY A 48 6.25 -3.23 -35.84
N GLN A 49 5.62 -4.01 -36.73
CA GLN A 49 4.71 -3.47 -37.77
C GLN A 49 3.41 -2.90 -37.19
N VAL A 50 2.88 -3.56 -36.16
CA VAL A 50 1.72 -3.11 -35.39
C VAL A 50 2.20 -2.59 -34.05
N ARG A 51 1.75 -1.39 -33.67
CA ARG A 51 2.00 -0.80 -32.35
C ARG A 51 0.68 -0.40 -31.70
N ILE A 52 0.55 -0.58 -30.39
CA ILE A 52 -0.53 0.00 -29.58
C ILE A 52 0.07 1.06 -28.66
N ASN A 53 -0.46 2.28 -28.70
CA ASN A 53 0.04 3.42 -27.91
C ASN A 53 1.59 3.54 -28.00
N SER A 54 2.09 3.49 -29.25
CA SER A 54 3.51 3.46 -29.61
C SER A 54 4.32 2.19 -29.25
N VAL A 55 3.76 1.25 -28.48
CA VAL A 55 4.43 -0.01 -28.08
C VAL A 55 4.23 -1.12 -29.12
N PRO A 56 5.28 -1.80 -29.62
CA PRO A 56 5.15 -2.95 -30.53
C PRO A 56 4.27 -4.08 -29.98
N LEU A 57 3.26 -4.48 -30.75
CA LEU A 57 2.53 -5.72 -30.52
C LEU A 57 3.32 -6.88 -31.17
N ALA A 58 3.58 -7.93 -30.41
CA ALA A 58 4.31 -9.10 -30.92
C ALA A 58 3.42 -9.97 -31.84
N PRO A 59 3.97 -10.61 -32.89
CA PRO A 59 3.18 -11.45 -33.80
C PRO A 59 2.48 -12.60 -33.08
N GLY A 60 1.23 -12.88 -33.45
CA GLY A 60 0.41 -13.93 -32.85
C GLY A 60 -0.09 -13.64 -31.43
N VAL A 61 0.27 -12.52 -30.82
CA VAL A 61 -0.20 -12.14 -29.48
C VAL A 61 -1.54 -11.40 -29.61
N PRO A 62 -2.63 -11.91 -28.99
CA PRO A 62 -3.89 -11.20 -28.92
C PRO A 62 -3.78 -10.03 -27.94
N TYR A 63 -4.25 -8.87 -28.37
CA TYR A 63 -4.34 -7.65 -27.60
C TYR A 63 -5.79 -7.14 -27.58
N LEU A 64 -6.38 -7.04 -26.40
CA LEU A 64 -7.75 -6.58 -26.23
C LEU A 64 -7.75 -5.04 -26.32
N LEU A 65 -8.39 -4.49 -27.36
CA LEU A 65 -8.42 -3.05 -27.59
C LEU A 65 -9.31 -2.34 -26.55
N GLN A 66 -8.69 -1.42 -25.81
CA GLN A 66 -9.35 -0.47 -24.93
C GLN A 66 -9.79 0.76 -25.73
N PRO A 67 -10.94 1.39 -25.43
CA PRO A 67 -11.34 2.62 -26.11
C PRO A 67 -10.24 3.69 -25.94
N GLY A 68 -9.97 4.50 -26.96
CA GLY A 68 -8.84 5.43 -27.01
C GLY A 68 -7.49 4.82 -27.43
N ASP A 69 -7.37 3.49 -27.59
CA ASP A 69 -6.12 2.88 -28.03
C ASP A 69 -5.72 3.33 -29.43
N ARG A 70 -4.47 3.81 -29.56
CA ARG A 70 -3.87 4.22 -30.82
C ARG A 70 -3.09 3.07 -31.44
N ILE A 71 -3.68 2.43 -32.44
CA ILE A 71 -3.06 1.39 -33.25
C ILE A 71 -2.28 2.07 -34.38
N THR A 72 -0.95 1.97 -34.39
CA THR A 72 -0.14 2.40 -35.53
C THR A 72 0.24 1.20 -36.38
N ILE A 73 -0.10 1.25 -37.68
CA ILE A 73 0.24 0.23 -38.69
C ILE A 73 0.77 0.96 -39.93
N GLY A 74 2.04 0.74 -40.29
CA GLY A 74 2.63 1.26 -41.54
C GLY A 74 2.45 2.76 -41.77
N GLY A 75 2.54 3.58 -40.71
CA GLY A 75 2.37 5.04 -40.76
C GLY A 75 0.93 5.54 -40.55
N ILE A 76 -0.08 4.67 -40.69
CA ILE A 76 -1.48 4.99 -40.35
C ILE A 76 -1.66 4.85 -38.84
N THR A 77 -2.32 5.81 -38.19
CA THR A 77 -2.79 5.66 -36.81
C THR A 77 -4.32 5.58 -36.78
N LEU A 78 -4.82 4.49 -36.21
CA LEU A 78 -6.23 4.23 -35.93
C LEU A 78 -6.46 4.43 -34.43
N THR A 79 -7.46 5.20 -34.03
CA THR A 79 -7.91 5.23 -32.62
C THR A 79 -9.14 4.36 -32.48
N TRP A 80 -9.11 3.35 -31.61
CA TRP A 80 -10.29 2.51 -31.34
C TRP A 80 -11.30 3.28 -30.47
N THR A 81 -12.52 3.48 -30.96
CA THR A 81 -13.61 4.07 -30.18
C THR A 81 -14.71 3.02 -30.00
N ALA A 82 -14.93 2.58 -28.76
CA ALA A 82 -16.10 1.76 -28.45
C ALA A 82 -17.37 2.61 -28.57
N GLY A 83 -18.34 2.15 -29.35
CA GLY A 83 -19.64 2.78 -29.59
C GLY A 83 -20.64 2.55 -28.46
N LEU A 84 -20.16 2.45 -27.22
CA LEU A 84 -20.98 2.86 -26.09
C LEU A 84 -21.02 4.39 -26.14
N GLU A 85 -22.21 4.97 -26.01
CA GLU A 85 -22.27 6.36 -25.55
C GLU A 85 -21.59 6.39 -24.17
N ILE A 86 -20.35 6.86 -24.15
CA ILE A 86 -19.79 7.47 -22.95
C ILE A 86 -20.80 8.56 -22.63
N PRO A 87 -21.51 8.53 -21.47
CA PRO A 87 -22.36 9.64 -21.11
C PRO A 87 -21.46 10.86 -21.16
N LYS A 88 -21.80 11.83 -22.04
CA LYS A 88 -21.08 13.09 -22.11
C LYS A 88 -20.94 13.58 -20.66
N PRO A 89 -19.79 14.16 -20.27
CA PRO A 89 -19.75 14.89 -19.00
C PRO A 89 -21.00 15.77 -19.00
N ILE A 90 -21.85 15.61 -17.98
CA ILE A 90 -23.09 16.38 -17.86
C ILE A 90 -22.65 17.81 -18.06
N ALA A 91 -23.23 18.47 -19.06
CA ALA A 91 -22.77 19.80 -19.44
C ALA A 91 -22.93 20.69 -18.20
N GLU A 92 -21.82 20.98 -17.54
CA GLU A 92 -21.79 22.00 -16.52
C GLU A 92 -22.31 23.28 -17.19
N PRO A 93 -23.27 23.98 -16.59
CA PRO A 93 -23.65 25.28 -17.12
C PRO A 93 -22.37 26.11 -17.21
N MET A 94 -22.07 26.64 -18.40
CA MET A 94 -20.85 27.39 -18.67
C MET A 94 -20.66 28.51 -17.64
N LEU A 95 -19.84 28.25 -16.62
CA LEU A 95 -19.21 29.30 -15.87
C LEU A 95 -18.06 29.83 -16.73
N ALA A 96 -18.06 31.15 -16.89
CA ALA A 96 -17.01 31.89 -17.59
C ALA A 96 -15.61 31.49 -17.05
N PRO A 97 -14.54 31.60 -17.86
CA PRO A 97 -13.21 31.10 -17.49
C PRO A 97 -12.80 31.57 -16.11
N VAL A 98 -12.76 30.64 -15.16
CA VAL A 98 -12.31 30.88 -13.80
C VAL A 98 -10.82 31.22 -13.89
N ALA A 99 -10.50 32.47 -13.57
CA ALA A 99 -9.11 32.90 -13.40
C ALA A 99 -8.42 31.96 -12.41
N GLN A 100 -7.13 31.69 -12.61
CA GLN A 100 -6.38 30.84 -11.69
C GLN A 100 -6.57 31.35 -10.25
N PRO A 101 -6.95 30.49 -9.29
CA PRO A 101 -7.04 30.95 -7.91
C PRO A 101 -5.65 31.40 -7.47
N GLU A 102 -5.55 32.67 -7.06
CA GLU A 102 -4.40 33.11 -6.29
C GLU A 102 -4.20 32.19 -5.08
N PRO A 103 -2.94 31.98 -4.63
CA PRO A 103 -2.67 31.13 -3.49
C PRO A 103 -3.49 31.59 -2.28
N ALA A 104 -4.30 30.68 -1.72
CA ALA A 104 -5.21 30.99 -0.63
C ALA A 104 -4.46 31.65 0.54
N GLN A 105 -4.88 32.87 0.90
CA GLN A 105 -4.33 33.63 2.02
C GLN A 105 -4.55 32.84 3.33
N PRO A 106 -3.57 32.84 4.25
CA PRO A 106 -3.68 32.09 5.50
C PRO A 106 -4.80 32.64 6.38
N THR A 107 -5.72 31.77 6.79
CA THR A 107 -6.84 32.09 7.70
C THR A 107 -6.48 31.97 9.18
N GLN A 108 -5.24 31.57 9.49
CA GLN A 108 -4.69 31.46 10.85
C GLN A 108 -3.21 31.83 10.89
N TYR A 109 -2.74 32.27 12.07
CA TYR A 109 -1.32 32.54 12.32
C TYR A 109 -0.47 31.31 11.99
N THR A 110 0.55 31.50 11.15
CA THR A 110 1.35 30.39 10.64
C THR A 110 2.83 30.77 10.63
N LEU A 111 3.69 29.86 11.09
CA LEU A 111 5.14 29.96 10.90
C LEU A 111 5.59 28.93 9.86
N MET A 112 6.00 29.41 8.69
CA MET A 112 6.65 28.58 7.66
C MET A 112 8.12 28.39 8.03
N VAL A 113 8.50 27.18 8.42
CA VAL A 113 9.89 26.81 8.64
C VAL A 113 10.44 26.20 7.37
N LYS A 114 11.54 26.76 6.86
CA LYS A 114 12.29 26.23 5.72
C LYS A 114 13.70 25.86 6.15
N THR A 115 14.12 24.65 5.82
CA THR A 115 15.49 24.15 5.98
C THR A 115 16.09 23.83 4.60
N ALA A 116 17.31 23.29 4.56
CA ALA A 116 17.91 22.78 3.32
C ALA A 116 17.14 21.58 2.71
N ASN A 117 16.46 20.79 3.53
CA ASN A 117 15.90 19.49 3.14
C ASN A 117 14.37 19.44 3.12
N TRP A 118 13.69 20.39 3.77
CA TRP A 118 12.23 20.44 3.84
C TRP A 118 11.71 21.87 4.10
N SER A 119 10.46 22.12 3.73
CA SER A 119 9.70 23.32 4.11
C SER A 119 8.33 22.91 4.65
N LYS A 120 7.92 23.43 5.80
CA LYS A 120 6.65 23.06 6.45
C LYS A 120 6.07 24.25 7.21
N ALA A 121 4.76 24.46 7.04
CA ALA A 121 3.96 25.39 7.83
C ALA A 121 3.58 24.78 9.18
N PHE A 122 3.67 25.57 10.25
CA PHE A 122 3.20 25.23 11.58
C PHE A 122 2.14 26.26 12.00
N PRO A 123 0.90 25.84 12.33
CA PRO A 123 -0.11 26.76 12.85
C PRO A 123 0.27 27.20 14.27
N LEU A 124 0.01 28.46 14.60
CA LEU A 124 0.37 29.06 15.88
C LEU A 124 -0.88 29.22 16.76
N THR A 125 -1.16 28.20 17.56
CA THR A 125 -2.44 28.03 18.28
C THR A 125 -2.35 28.22 19.81
N GLY A 126 -1.16 28.37 20.38
CA GLY A 126 -0.96 28.50 21.84
C GLY A 126 -0.30 29.81 22.25
N GLU A 127 -0.54 30.24 23.48
CA GLU A 127 0.05 31.47 24.07
C GLU A 127 1.59 31.48 24.09
N ILE A 128 2.19 30.30 24.18
CA ILE A 128 3.63 30.09 24.27
C ILE A 128 3.99 28.88 23.39
N ILE A 129 4.84 29.09 22.38
CA ILE A 129 5.25 28.04 21.42
C ILE A 129 6.78 28.03 21.33
N ARG A 130 7.42 26.92 21.69
CA ARG A 130 8.88 26.77 21.67
C ARG A 130 9.34 26.13 20.37
N LEU A 131 10.47 26.60 19.85
CA LEU A 131 11.12 26.04 18.67
C LEU A 131 12.59 25.74 18.93
N GLY A 132 13.05 24.59 18.45
CA GLY A 132 14.39 24.08 18.73
C GLY A 132 14.61 22.66 18.19
N ARG A 133 15.84 22.15 18.31
CA ARG A 133 16.18 20.80 17.84
C ARG A 133 15.68 19.66 18.75
N ALA A 134 15.40 19.95 20.03
CA ALA A 134 14.88 18.90 20.89
C ALA A 134 13.44 18.51 20.47
N VAL A 135 13.13 17.22 20.50
CA VAL A 135 11.85 16.67 19.98
C VAL A 135 10.63 17.01 20.85
N ASP A 136 10.85 17.61 22.02
CA ASP A 136 9.87 18.12 22.97
C ASP A 136 9.57 19.63 22.80
N ASN A 137 10.08 20.26 21.73
CA ASN A 137 9.62 21.56 21.27
C ASN A 137 8.31 21.43 20.49
N ASP A 138 7.49 22.46 20.59
CA ASP A 138 6.20 22.57 19.90
C ASP A 138 6.41 22.70 18.37
N ILE A 139 7.54 23.30 17.96
CA ILE A 139 8.07 23.28 16.58
C ILE A 139 9.48 22.64 16.60
N PRO A 140 9.61 21.32 16.38
CA PRO A 140 10.90 20.64 16.36
C PRO A 140 11.60 20.84 15.00
N ILE A 141 12.84 21.33 15.04
CA ILE A 141 13.68 21.58 13.85
C ILE A 141 14.99 20.81 14.02
N ASP A 142 15.03 19.56 13.55
CA ASP A 142 16.21 18.69 13.68
C ASP A 142 17.35 19.07 12.72
N ASP A 143 18.03 20.17 13.04
CA ASP A 143 19.25 20.62 12.36
C ASP A 143 20.30 21.02 13.40
N LYS A 144 21.56 20.63 13.18
CA LYS A 144 22.69 20.88 14.10
C LYS A 144 22.95 22.38 14.33
N LEU A 145 22.51 23.24 13.41
CA LEU A 145 22.57 24.71 13.55
C LEU A 145 21.47 25.28 14.46
N VAL A 146 20.48 24.47 14.85
CA VAL A 146 19.43 24.86 15.79
C VAL A 146 19.79 24.35 17.19
N SER A 147 19.62 25.23 18.19
CA SER A 147 19.85 24.90 19.61
C SER A 147 18.71 24.04 20.15
N ARG A 148 18.95 23.26 21.22
CA ARG A 148 17.95 22.31 21.75
C ARG A 148 16.62 23.00 22.07
N TYR A 149 16.69 24.15 22.73
CA TYR A 149 15.62 25.14 22.80
C TYR A 149 16.25 26.42 22.22
N HIS A 150 15.72 26.93 21.12
CA HIS A 150 16.37 27.97 20.34
C HIS A 150 15.65 29.31 20.48
N ALA A 151 14.34 29.31 20.27
CA ALA A 151 13.50 30.49 20.47
C ALA A 151 12.11 30.11 20.99
N GLN A 152 11.35 31.12 21.39
CA GLN A 152 9.99 30.99 21.84
C GLN A 152 9.14 32.11 21.23
N LEU A 153 7.96 31.75 20.74
CA LEU A 153 6.91 32.69 20.33
C LEU A 153 5.98 32.89 21.52
N LEU A 154 5.72 34.15 21.86
CA LEU A 154 4.83 34.58 22.93
C LEU A 154 3.67 35.37 22.32
N ARG A 155 2.43 35.00 22.60
CA ARG A 155 1.26 35.74 22.12
C ARG A 155 1.21 37.13 22.78
N ARG A 156 0.97 38.17 21.97
CA ARG A 156 0.91 39.58 22.37
C ARG A 156 -0.27 40.25 21.67
N GLY A 157 -1.47 40.04 22.20
CA GLY A 157 -2.71 40.48 21.56
C GLY A 157 -2.91 39.74 20.24
N ASP A 158 -3.03 40.48 19.15
CA ASP A 158 -3.30 39.93 17.81
C ASP A 158 -2.04 39.56 17.00
N ASP A 159 -0.87 39.46 17.64
CA ASP A 159 0.36 38.97 17.00
C ASP A 159 1.26 38.18 17.97
N TYR A 160 2.38 37.64 17.46
CA TYR A 160 3.38 36.90 18.25
C TYR A 160 4.72 37.66 18.36
N GLU A 161 5.27 37.73 19.57
CA GLU A 161 6.66 38.16 19.83
C GLU A 161 7.58 36.94 19.84
N ILE A 162 8.55 36.86 18.91
CA ILE A 162 9.63 35.87 18.97
C ILE A 162 10.72 36.35 19.91
N VAL A 163 11.24 35.46 20.75
CA VAL A 163 12.31 35.70 21.74
C VAL A 163 13.38 34.62 21.60
N ASP A 164 14.63 35.01 21.45
CA ASP A 164 15.80 34.11 21.45
C ASP A 164 16.08 33.63 22.88
N LEU A 165 16.21 32.32 23.09
CA LEU A 165 16.43 31.72 24.41
C LEU A 165 17.94 31.63 24.77
N GLY A 166 18.75 32.56 24.26
CA GLY A 166 20.21 32.55 24.40
C GLY A 166 20.87 31.50 23.52
N SER A 167 20.36 31.32 22.31
CA SER A 167 20.84 30.30 21.38
C SER A 167 22.24 30.60 20.80
N VAL A 168 22.92 29.55 20.33
CA VAL A 168 24.32 29.67 19.85
C VAL A 168 24.41 30.51 18.57
N ASN A 169 23.50 30.27 17.62
CA ASN A 169 23.48 30.98 16.35
C ASN A 169 22.64 32.26 16.39
N GLY A 170 21.77 32.42 17.39
CA GLY A 170 20.90 33.58 17.55
C GLY A 170 19.81 33.67 16.49
N LEU A 171 18.87 34.60 16.69
CA LEU A 171 17.90 34.99 15.67
C LEU A 171 18.43 36.19 14.87
N ALA A 172 18.13 36.24 13.57
CA ALA A 172 18.44 37.37 12.71
C ALA A 172 17.21 37.83 11.92
N PHE A 173 16.98 39.14 11.86
CA PHE A 173 15.96 39.76 11.01
C PHE A 173 16.64 40.78 10.09
N GLN A 174 16.35 40.73 8.79
CA GLN A 174 17.00 41.58 7.77
C GLN A 174 18.54 41.61 7.91
N ASN A 175 19.15 40.44 8.14
CA ASN A 175 20.59 40.22 8.39
C ASN A 175 21.16 40.81 9.70
N ASN A 176 20.38 41.49 10.53
CA ASN A 176 20.79 41.97 11.84
C ASN A 176 20.39 40.98 12.95
N ARG A 177 21.28 40.71 13.92
CA ARG A 177 20.95 39.86 15.08
C ARG A 177 19.93 40.55 15.98
N ILE A 178 18.93 39.79 16.42
CA ILE A 178 17.86 40.23 17.32
C ILE A 178 17.76 39.27 18.51
N THR A 179 17.44 39.81 19.69
CA THR A 179 17.13 38.99 20.89
C THR A 179 15.63 38.80 21.08
N LYS A 180 14.81 39.73 20.57
CA LYS A 180 13.35 39.59 20.47
C LYS A 180 12.77 40.50 19.37
N ARG A 181 11.59 40.16 18.86
CA ARG A 181 10.84 40.96 17.87
C ARG A 181 9.34 40.61 17.90
N ILE A 182 8.47 41.62 17.91
CA ILE A 182 7.05 41.45 17.57
C ILE A 182 6.98 41.22 16.06
N LEU A 183 6.44 40.08 15.65
CA LEU A 183 6.37 39.66 14.26
C LEU A 183 5.17 40.33 13.57
N VAL A 184 5.39 40.80 12.34
CA VAL A 184 4.33 41.28 11.45
C VAL A 184 4.22 40.39 10.22
N ASN A 185 3.04 40.34 9.59
CA ASN A 185 2.78 39.48 8.44
C ASN A 185 3.85 39.62 7.33
N GLY A 186 4.50 38.51 6.97
CA GLY A 186 5.59 38.45 6.00
C GLY A 186 7.01 38.56 6.60
N ASP A 187 7.16 38.77 7.91
CA ASP A 187 8.48 38.80 8.57
C ASP A 187 9.24 37.47 8.36
N VAL A 188 10.51 37.58 7.95
CA VAL A 188 11.42 36.43 7.79
C VAL A 188 12.54 36.51 8.82
N ILE A 189 12.57 35.54 9.74
CA ILE A 189 13.59 35.39 10.78
C ILE A 189 14.55 34.26 10.38
N GLY A 190 15.84 34.57 10.23
CA GLY A 190 16.89 33.58 10.00
C GLY A 190 17.45 33.01 11.30
N ILE A 191 17.68 31.70 11.34
CA ILE A 191 18.58 31.03 12.30
C ILE A 191 19.96 30.80 11.66
N SER A 192 19.98 30.55 10.35
CA SER A 192 21.20 30.45 9.54
C SER A 192 20.87 30.82 8.08
N ARG A 193 21.87 30.82 7.20
CA ARG A 193 21.65 31.02 5.74
C ARG A 193 20.79 29.93 5.10
N SER A 194 20.60 28.78 5.75
CA SER A 194 19.81 27.64 5.26
C SER A 194 18.56 27.36 6.10
N ILE A 195 18.28 28.17 7.13
CA ILE A 195 17.14 27.98 8.03
C ILE A 195 16.43 29.32 8.26
N THR A 196 15.22 29.44 7.73
CA THR A 196 14.37 30.64 7.84
C THR A 196 12.98 30.30 8.36
N LEU A 197 12.43 31.20 9.17
CA LEU A 197 11.10 31.17 9.74
C LEU A 197 10.32 32.36 9.13
N THR A 198 9.34 32.10 8.27
CA THR A 198 8.47 33.16 7.73
C THR A 198 7.15 33.18 8.50
N TYR A 199 6.82 34.31 9.11
CA TYR A 199 5.57 34.50 9.83
C TYR A 199 4.47 35.02 8.91
N HIS A 200 3.28 34.43 9.03
CA HIS A 200 2.08 34.90 8.38
C HIS A 200 0.99 35.12 9.42
N ALA A 201 0.42 36.32 9.45
CA ALA A 201 -0.75 36.63 10.26
C ALA A 201 -2.02 36.43 9.41
N PRO A 202 -3.16 36.07 10.01
CA PRO A 202 -4.42 35.97 9.29
C PRO A 202 -4.86 37.34 8.82
N GLN A 203 -5.19 37.47 7.53
CA GLN A 203 -5.88 38.66 7.06
C GLN A 203 -7.37 38.50 7.39
N SER A 204 -7.93 39.44 8.15
CA SER A 204 -9.39 39.50 8.32
C SER A 204 -10.06 39.62 6.95
N PRO A 205 -11.13 38.86 6.67
CA PRO A 205 -11.86 39.01 5.41
C PRO A 205 -12.36 40.44 5.30
N ALA A 206 -12.15 41.06 4.13
CA ALA A 206 -12.65 42.40 3.88
C ALA A 206 -14.17 42.41 4.07
N VAL A 207 -14.65 43.22 5.02
CA VAL A 207 -16.09 43.40 5.25
C VAL A 207 -16.66 44.17 4.07
N THR A 208 -17.14 43.44 3.07
CA THR A 208 -17.88 44.01 1.94
C THR A 208 -19.23 44.51 2.46
N PRO A 209 -19.58 45.80 2.29
CA PRO A 209 -20.86 46.30 2.76
C PRO A 209 -22.02 45.68 1.97
N SER A 210 -23.09 45.32 2.66
CA SER A 210 -24.35 44.89 2.06
C SER A 210 -24.97 46.00 1.18
N PRO A 211 -25.79 45.66 0.17
CA PRO A 211 -26.33 46.64 -0.75
C PRO A 211 -27.31 47.60 -0.06
N THR A 212 -26.89 48.87 0.10
CA THR A 212 -27.73 49.95 0.60
C THR A 212 -28.76 50.36 -0.46
N GLN A 213 -29.96 50.72 0.00
CA GLN A 213 -31.02 51.30 -0.82
C GLN A 213 -30.60 52.61 -1.49
N GLU A 214 -31.34 52.96 -2.55
CA GLU A 214 -31.26 54.22 -3.29
C GLU A 214 -31.42 55.44 -2.34
N PRO A 215 -30.62 56.51 -2.46
CA PRO A 215 -30.46 57.49 -1.39
C PRO A 215 -31.49 58.63 -1.42
N GLU A 216 -32.23 58.81 -0.33
CA GLU A 216 -32.79 60.13 0.01
C GLU A 216 -31.69 61.06 0.54
N ILE A 217 -31.73 62.33 0.15
CA ILE A 217 -30.73 63.35 0.51
C ILE A 217 -31.23 64.17 1.71
N PRO A 218 -30.56 64.12 2.88
CA PRO A 218 -30.85 65.04 3.98
C PRO A 218 -30.23 66.42 3.73
N GLU A 219 -31.00 67.50 3.92
CA GLU A 219 -30.64 68.88 3.55
C GLU A 219 -29.40 69.48 4.27
N THR A 220 -28.79 68.76 5.20
CA THR A 220 -27.70 69.28 6.06
C THR A 220 -26.32 69.36 5.36
N LEU A 221 -26.12 68.69 4.22
CA LEU A 221 -24.83 68.69 3.50
C LEU A 221 -24.64 69.84 2.51
N ILE A 222 -25.66 70.68 2.27
CA ILE A 222 -25.60 71.84 1.36
C ILE A 222 -24.68 72.96 1.89
N LYS A 223 -24.20 72.89 3.14
CA LYS A 223 -23.57 74.03 3.84
C LYS A 223 -22.10 73.88 4.28
N ALA A 224 -21.36 72.89 3.78
CA ALA A 224 -19.95 72.66 4.15
C ALA A 224 -18.94 72.55 2.99
N ALA A 225 -19.30 73.02 1.79
CA ALA A 225 -18.31 73.31 0.75
C ALA A 225 -17.61 74.66 1.03
N LYS A 226 -16.58 74.70 1.89
CA LYS A 226 -15.64 75.83 2.02
C LYS A 226 -14.38 75.48 2.83
N ALA A 227 -13.21 75.81 2.25
CA ALA A 227 -11.83 75.70 2.78
C ALA A 227 -11.26 74.27 2.99
N ALA A 228 -10.00 73.96 2.68
CA ALA A 228 -9.01 74.65 1.83
C ALA A 228 -7.89 73.69 1.35
N ALA A 229 -7.40 73.96 0.14
CA ALA A 229 -6.01 73.92 -0.38
C ALA A 229 -4.91 72.95 0.15
N SER A 230 -4.16 72.39 -0.82
CA SER A 230 -2.97 71.50 -0.78
C SER A 230 -1.65 72.20 -0.35
N PRO A 231 -0.42 71.62 -0.56
CA PRO A 231 0.10 70.23 -0.50
C PRO A 231 1.46 70.10 0.28
N LEU A 232 2.08 68.89 0.34
CA LEU A 232 3.53 68.56 0.13
C LEU A 232 4.11 67.41 1.01
N SER A 233 5.15 66.76 0.48
CA SER A 233 6.00 65.70 1.08
C SER A 233 7.40 66.28 1.45
N PRO A 234 8.48 65.47 1.62
CA PRO A 234 8.80 64.46 2.66
C PRO A 234 10.11 64.82 3.44
N LEU A 235 10.59 63.97 4.38
CA LEU A 235 12.01 63.53 4.56
C LEU A 235 12.40 63.08 6.00
N GLU A 236 13.41 62.20 6.01
CA GLU A 236 14.49 62.01 7.01
C GLU A 236 14.31 61.23 8.34
N GLU A 237 15.43 60.60 8.71
CA GLU A 237 15.68 59.63 9.79
C GLU A 237 17.04 60.03 10.46
N PRO A 238 17.58 59.23 11.41
CA PRO A 238 17.69 59.50 12.85
C PRO A 238 18.96 60.31 13.26
N PRO A 239 19.18 60.58 14.58
CA PRO A 239 20.11 59.69 15.31
C PRO A 239 19.83 59.51 16.83
N ALA A 240 20.58 58.58 17.44
CA ALA A 240 20.74 58.40 18.90
C ALA A 240 21.95 59.25 19.44
N PRO A 241 22.53 59.06 20.66
CA PRO A 241 22.15 58.26 21.84
C PRO A 241 22.33 59.01 23.22
N ASP A 242 22.23 58.27 24.33
CA ASP A 242 23.27 58.15 25.41
C ASP A 242 22.89 58.50 26.88
N LYS A 243 23.40 57.67 27.83
CA LYS A 243 23.52 57.82 29.31
C LYS A 243 22.22 58.06 30.14
N THR A 244 22.08 57.65 31.41
CA THR A 244 22.85 56.89 32.44
C THR A 244 21.83 56.34 33.49
N VAL A 245 22.08 55.36 34.38
CA VAL A 245 22.66 55.53 35.75
C VAL A 245 22.53 54.20 36.54
N VAL A 246 23.66 53.63 37.00
CA VAL A 246 23.96 52.98 38.31
C VAL A 246 23.27 51.67 38.81
N MET A 247 24.13 50.78 39.37
CA MET A 247 23.83 49.56 40.19
C MET A 247 23.89 49.85 41.72
N PRO A 248 23.34 48.99 42.60
CA PRO A 248 24.17 47.98 43.32
C PRO A 248 23.53 46.56 43.33
N LYS A 249 24.27 45.43 43.29
CA LYS A 249 24.94 44.68 44.40
C LYS A 249 24.00 44.31 45.58
N LYS A 250 23.98 43.09 46.18
CA LYS A 250 24.90 41.91 46.15
C LYS A 250 24.31 40.67 46.88
N SER A 251 24.99 39.50 46.76
CA SER A 251 25.13 38.40 47.75
C SER A 251 24.01 37.32 47.86
N THR A 252 24.10 36.09 47.33
CA THR A 252 25.01 34.91 47.54
C THR A 252 24.82 34.07 48.83
N ARG A 253 24.41 32.79 48.69
CA ARG A 253 25.14 31.56 49.15
C ARG A 253 24.41 30.22 48.84
N THR A 254 25.21 29.17 48.69
CA THR A 254 24.92 27.71 48.58
C THR A 254 25.49 26.98 49.82
N PRO A 255 25.52 25.62 49.95
CA PRO A 255 24.60 24.51 49.58
C PRO A 255 24.30 23.57 50.81
N GLU A 256 23.70 22.37 50.62
CA GLU A 256 24.09 21.03 51.19
C GLU A 256 22.94 19.99 51.36
N THR A 257 23.30 18.71 51.28
CA THR A 257 22.59 17.44 51.66
C THR A 257 23.33 16.82 52.88
N PRO A 258 22.90 15.75 53.64
CA PRO A 258 22.18 14.52 53.21
C PRO A 258 21.31 13.74 54.27
N SER A 259 20.84 12.51 53.91
CA SER A 259 20.58 11.32 54.80
C SER A 259 19.38 11.32 55.80
N THR A 260 18.84 10.21 56.37
CA THR A 260 18.80 8.73 56.07
C THR A 260 17.72 7.98 56.91
N VAL A 261 17.10 6.91 56.34
CA VAL A 261 16.66 5.62 56.97
C VAL A 261 15.60 5.57 58.10
N VAL A 262 14.61 4.63 57.99
CA VAL A 262 14.21 3.57 58.99
C VAL A 262 13.16 2.60 58.36
N VAL A 263 13.02 1.37 58.89
CA VAL A 263 12.43 0.17 58.24
C VAL A 263 11.47 -0.63 59.19
N ALA A 264 10.65 -1.55 58.63
CA ALA A 264 9.94 -2.70 59.25
C ALA A 264 8.46 -2.49 59.68
N LYS A 265 7.54 -3.49 59.76
CA LYS A 265 7.59 -4.98 59.61
C LYS A 265 6.15 -5.57 59.35
N LYS A 266 6.05 -6.82 58.84
CA LYS A 266 4.84 -7.73 58.80
C LYS A 266 4.88 -8.72 60.02
N PRO A 267 4.05 -9.80 60.26
CA PRO A 267 3.08 -10.58 59.42
C PRO A 267 1.80 -11.19 60.15
N SER A 268 1.22 -12.29 59.59
CA SER A 268 0.33 -13.36 60.19
C SER A 268 -1.21 -13.15 60.14
N GLU A 269 -2.13 -14.14 60.17
CA GLU A 269 -2.18 -15.56 59.67
C GLU A 269 -3.65 -16.09 59.57
N LEU A 270 -3.86 -17.37 59.18
CA LEU A 270 -5.16 -18.07 58.93
C LEU A 270 -5.83 -18.68 60.20
N PRO A 271 -7.09 -19.18 60.08
CA PRO A 271 -7.29 -20.64 60.21
C PRO A 271 -8.35 -21.27 59.25
N LYS A 272 -8.55 -22.60 59.34
CA LYS A 272 -9.33 -23.46 58.43
C LYS A 272 -10.51 -24.22 59.11
N SER A 273 -11.43 -24.74 58.28
CA SER A 273 -11.94 -26.14 58.29
C SER A 273 -13.42 -26.40 58.65
N GLN A 274 -14.19 -27.08 57.76
CA GLN A 274 -14.75 -28.45 57.92
C GLN A 274 -15.84 -28.79 56.85
N VAL A 275 -16.09 -30.09 56.61
CA VAL A 275 -17.10 -30.69 55.70
C VAL A 275 -17.71 -31.91 56.41
N PRO A 276 -18.98 -32.35 56.14
CA PRO A 276 -19.15 -33.57 55.32
C PRO A 276 -20.45 -33.71 54.48
N ASN A 277 -20.35 -34.52 53.41
CA ASN A 277 -21.36 -35.27 52.61
C ASN A 277 -22.89 -35.19 52.89
N GLN A 278 -23.71 -35.16 51.82
CA GLN A 278 -24.39 -36.38 51.27
C GLN A 278 -25.15 -36.16 49.92
N THR A 279 -24.76 -36.96 48.91
CA THR A 279 -25.53 -37.68 47.86
C THR A 279 -26.87 -37.20 47.20
N VAL A 280 -26.82 -37.24 45.85
CA VAL A 280 -27.82 -37.78 44.86
C VAL A 280 -28.73 -36.83 44.05
N ASP A 281 -28.76 -37.15 42.74
CA ASP A 281 -29.64 -36.81 41.60
C ASP A 281 -29.73 -35.43 40.91
N GLN A 282 -29.71 -35.54 39.57
CA GLN A 282 -30.10 -34.56 38.53
C GLN A 282 -31.59 -34.79 38.15
N PRO A 283 -32.34 -33.83 37.54
CA PRO A 283 -31.87 -32.94 36.47
C PRO A 283 -32.38 -31.47 36.43
N LYS A 284 -31.82 -30.72 35.46
CA LYS A 284 -32.17 -29.38 34.92
C LYS A 284 -33.67 -29.16 34.60
N PRO A 285 -34.11 -27.92 34.25
CA PRO A 285 -33.56 -26.58 34.56
C PRO A 285 -34.63 -25.54 35.02
N ALA A 286 -34.22 -24.41 35.61
CA ALA A 286 -35.10 -23.25 35.86
C ALA A 286 -34.40 -21.90 35.59
N ALA A 287 -35.19 -20.82 35.44
CA ALA A 287 -34.80 -19.54 34.86
C ALA A 287 -34.38 -18.44 35.87
N GLY A 288 -33.86 -17.32 35.35
CA GLY A 288 -33.59 -16.06 36.08
C GLY A 288 -32.24 -15.44 35.67
N SER A 289 -32.17 -14.64 34.58
CA SER A 289 -32.29 -13.16 34.56
C SER A 289 -30.98 -12.41 34.92
N PRO A 290 -30.70 -11.19 34.41
CA PRO A 290 -31.34 -10.44 33.31
C PRO A 290 -30.37 -10.03 32.17
N SER A 291 -30.88 -9.88 30.95
CA SER A 291 -30.17 -9.20 29.84
C SER A 291 -30.69 -7.78 29.67
N THR A 292 -29.80 -6.79 29.68
CA THR A 292 -30.15 -5.40 29.36
C THR A 292 -30.35 -5.25 27.85
N ILE A 293 -31.60 -5.07 27.43
CA ILE A 293 -31.96 -4.90 26.02
C ILE A 293 -31.72 -3.45 25.60
N ILE A 294 -30.90 -3.23 24.57
CA ILE A 294 -30.89 -1.99 23.79
C ILE A 294 -31.46 -2.33 22.42
N SER A 295 -32.68 -1.85 22.14
CA SER A 295 -33.37 -2.09 20.88
C SER A 295 -32.83 -1.20 19.76
N PRO A 296 -32.65 -1.71 18.53
CA PRO A 296 -32.35 -0.86 17.38
C PRO A 296 -33.60 -0.07 16.95
N LYS A 297 -33.48 1.24 16.78
CA LYS A 297 -34.56 2.08 16.21
C LYS A 297 -34.69 1.83 14.70
N GLN A 298 -35.92 1.64 14.23
CA GLN A 298 -36.26 1.66 12.80
C GLN A 298 -36.04 3.05 12.18
N PRO A 299 -35.75 3.13 10.86
CA PRO A 299 -35.68 4.39 10.14
C PRO A 299 -37.07 4.94 9.83
N THR A 300 -37.24 6.26 9.92
CA THR A 300 -38.45 6.99 9.53
C THR A 300 -38.41 7.36 8.04
N SER A 301 -39.60 7.37 7.41
CA SER A 301 -39.81 7.63 5.98
C SER A 301 -39.47 9.08 5.53
N PRO A 302 -39.28 9.33 4.21
CA PRO A 302 -38.61 10.53 3.73
C PRO A 302 -39.58 11.72 3.55
N GLY A 303 -39.08 12.93 3.86
CA GLY A 303 -39.88 14.15 3.71
C GLY A 303 -39.26 15.42 4.30
N ASP A 304 -38.02 15.75 3.91
CA ASP A 304 -37.64 17.15 3.64
C ASP A 304 -36.28 17.21 2.93
N LEU A 305 -36.20 17.99 1.85
CA LEU A 305 -34.97 18.27 1.11
C LEU A 305 -34.67 19.76 1.22
N GLY A 306 -33.85 20.12 2.21
CA GLY A 306 -33.39 21.49 2.46
C GLY A 306 -31.90 21.51 2.78
N GLU A 307 -31.15 22.25 1.95
CA GLU A 307 -29.78 22.73 2.19
C GLU A 307 -28.71 21.69 2.61
N THR A 308 -28.00 21.16 1.61
CA THR A 308 -26.72 20.47 1.81
C THR A 308 -25.65 21.46 2.27
N ALA A 309 -25.40 21.54 3.58
CA ALA A 309 -24.23 22.23 4.11
C ALA A 309 -22.94 21.61 3.54
N ALA A 310 -22.11 22.44 2.92
CA ALA A 310 -20.83 22.01 2.36
C ALA A 310 -19.86 21.65 3.50
N VAL A 311 -19.70 20.36 3.78
CA VAL A 311 -18.68 19.87 4.71
C VAL A 311 -17.31 20.09 4.07
N ASP A 312 -16.44 20.86 4.72
CA ASP A 312 -15.05 21.01 4.28
C ASP A 312 -14.31 19.69 4.45
N MET A 313 -14.17 18.98 3.34
CA MET A 313 -13.51 17.67 3.26
C MET A 313 -12.03 17.70 3.68
N ALA A 314 -11.37 18.87 3.69
CA ALA A 314 -10.01 18.99 4.22
C ALA A 314 -9.98 18.86 5.76
N SER A 315 -10.95 19.46 6.45
CA SER A 315 -11.04 19.42 7.92
C SER A 315 -11.32 18.01 8.46
N VAL A 316 -12.21 17.25 7.79
CA VAL A 316 -12.53 15.85 8.15
C VAL A 316 -11.31 14.93 7.98
N VAL A 317 -10.44 15.24 7.01
CA VAL A 317 -9.16 14.55 6.81
C VAL A 317 -8.19 14.86 7.95
N GLU A 318 -8.04 16.13 8.35
CA GLU A 318 -7.13 16.50 9.46
C GLU A 318 -7.58 15.96 10.83
N SER A 319 -8.89 15.85 11.08
CA SER A 319 -9.42 15.26 12.32
C SER A 319 -9.59 13.73 12.29
N GLY A 320 -9.74 13.14 11.09
CA GLY A 320 -9.99 11.70 10.90
C GLY A 320 -8.72 10.85 10.84
N PHE A 321 -7.58 11.45 10.52
CA PHE A 321 -6.24 10.82 10.62
C PHE A 321 -5.59 11.06 11.99
N ASP A 322 -6.42 11.02 13.04
CA ASP A 322 -5.92 10.83 14.40
C ASP A 322 -5.09 9.55 14.45
N GLN A 323 -3.96 9.57 15.16
CA GLN A 323 -2.98 8.49 15.14
C GLN A 323 -3.51 7.25 15.86
N GLN A 324 -4.36 6.46 15.19
CA GLN A 324 -4.52 5.05 15.53
C GLN A 324 -3.14 4.42 15.45
N PHE A 325 -2.58 4.16 16.64
CA PHE A 325 -1.26 3.57 16.85
C PHE A 325 -0.97 2.56 15.74
N ILE A 326 0.00 2.87 14.88
CA ILE A 326 0.62 1.84 14.06
C ILE A 326 1.13 0.82 15.07
N PRO A 327 0.57 -0.40 15.14
CA PRO A 327 1.14 -1.42 16.01
C PRO A 327 2.52 -1.65 15.41
N ALA A 328 3.57 -1.31 16.15
CA ALA A 328 4.92 -1.59 15.72
C ALA A 328 4.94 -3.08 15.35
N VAL A 329 5.24 -3.39 14.08
CA VAL A 329 5.30 -4.76 13.58
C VAL A 329 6.29 -5.47 14.47
N THR A 330 5.77 -6.18 15.47
CA THR A 330 6.59 -6.71 16.55
C THR A 330 7.31 -7.88 15.94
N PRO A 331 8.62 -7.78 15.67
CA PRO A 331 9.31 -8.85 14.98
C PRO A 331 9.21 -10.07 15.89
N ARG A 332 8.68 -11.19 15.37
CA ARG A 332 8.71 -12.45 16.12
C ARG A 332 10.15 -12.68 16.55
N ASP A 333 10.36 -13.16 17.77
CA ASP A 333 11.69 -13.62 18.16
C ASP A 333 12.12 -14.74 17.21
N THR A 334 13.04 -14.41 16.31
CA THR A 334 13.54 -15.34 15.29
C THR A 334 14.49 -16.36 15.89
N GLN A 335 14.89 -16.27 17.17
CA GLN A 335 15.83 -17.21 17.78
C GLN A 335 15.16 -18.48 18.31
N ILE A 336 13.84 -18.46 18.53
CA ILE A 336 13.09 -19.60 19.10
C ILE A 336 12.67 -20.55 17.97
N PRO A 337 13.01 -21.85 18.01
CA PRO A 337 12.55 -22.81 17.02
C PRO A 337 11.05 -23.09 17.13
N TYR A 338 10.36 -23.21 15.99
CA TYR A 338 8.94 -23.56 15.92
C TYR A 338 8.61 -24.33 14.64
N LEU A 339 7.43 -24.94 14.59
CA LEU A 339 6.92 -25.72 13.47
C LEU A 339 5.67 -25.03 12.89
N ILE A 340 5.65 -24.78 11.59
CA ILE A 340 4.43 -24.35 10.89
C ILE A 340 3.79 -25.56 10.23
N ILE A 341 2.49 -25.73 10.43
CA ILE A 341 1.69 -26.78 9.81
C ILE A 341 0.75 -26.13 8.81
N HIS A 342 0.83 -26.58 7.56
CA HIS A 342 0.06 -26.07 6.44
C HIS A 342 -0.75 -27.19 5.79
N LEU A 343 -2.06 -27.00 5.74
CA LEU A 343 -3.01 -27.68 4.86
C LEU A 343 -3.65 -26.62 3.93
N PRO A 344 -4.27 -27.03 2.81
CA PRO A 344 -4.89 -26.10 1.86
C PRO A 344 -5.95 -25.17 2.48
N ASP A 345 -6.62 -25.62 3.53
CA ASP A 345 -7.69 -24.93 4.26
C ASP A 345 -7.19 -24.19 5.52
N ARG A 346 -6.05 -24.58 6.10
CA ARG A 346 -5.59 -24.03 7.38
C ARG A 346 -4.06 -24.04 7.51
N THR A 347 -3.51 -22.93 8.00
CA THR A 347 -2.10 -22.84 8.42
C THR A 347 -2.00 -22.37 9.87
N TRP A 348 -1.19 -23.03 10.70
CA TRP A 348 -0.97 -22.66 12.10
C TRP A 348 0.43 -23.04 12.59
N GLU A 349 0.77 -22.62 13.81
CA GLU A 349 2.08 -22.82 14.42
C GLU A 349 2.00 -23.78 15.61
N VAL A 350 3.09 -24.48 15.88
CA VAL A 350 3.33 -25.27 17.08
C VAL A 350 4.74 -24.95 17.59
N ASP A 351 4.84 -24.50 18.83
CA ASP A 351 6.12 -24.24 19.49
C ASP A 351 6.70 -25.55 20.06
N PHE A 352 8.02 -25.60 20.22
CA PHE A 352 8.70 -26.76 20.85
C PHE A 352 8.78 -26.61 22.37
N ASP A 353 7.62 -26.65 23.05
CA ASP A 353 7.46 -26.52 24.50
C ASP A 353 7.88 -27.77 25.31
N ARG A 354 8.02 -28.92 24.62
CA ARG A 354 8.25 -30.25 25.22
C ARG A 354 9.46 -30.97 24.61
N GLU A 355 10.01 -31.92 25.35
CA GLU A 355 11.08 -32.81 24.84
C GLU A 355 10.59 -33.76 23.73
N ARG A 356 9.29 -34.05 23.69
CA ARG A 356 8.69 -34.94 22.69
C ARG A 356 7.31 -34.42 22.28
N LEU A 357 7.06 -34.41 20.97
CA LEU A 357 5.77 -34.09 20.36
C LEU A 357 5.33 -35.25 19.48
N THR A 358 4.07 -35.67 19.62
CA THR A 358 3.43 -36.69 18.78
C THR A 358 2.55 -36.04 17.71
N ILE A 359 2.50 -36.64 16.51
CA ILE A 359 1.77 -36.09 15.35
C ILE A 359 0.89 -37.17 14.74
N GLY A 360 -0.40 -36.88 14.57
CA GLY A 360 -1.36 -37.85 14.03
C GLY A 360 -2.77 -37.28 13.89
N ARG A 361 -3.72 -38.07 13.36
CA ARG A 361 -5.12 -37.63 13.20
C ARG A 361 -5.97 -37.82 14.45
N SER A 362 -5.57 -38.75 15.32
CA SER A 362 -6.25 -38.95 16.60
C SER A 362 -5.99 -37.77 17.53
N ASP A 363 -6.93 -37.54 18.45
CA ASP A 363 -6.90 -36.50 19.48
C ASP A 363 -5.92 -36.79 20.65
N ASP A 364 -5.36 -38.00 20.73
CA ASP A 364 -4.29 -38.37 21.66
C ASP A 364 -2.88 -37.86 21.26
N ASN A 365 -2.76 -37.12 20.15
CA ASN A 365 -1.49 -36.53 19.71
C ASN A 365 -1.37 -35.07 20.17
N ASP A 366 -0.16 -34.65 20.58
CA ASP A 366 0.15 -33.24 20.86
C ASP A 366 -0.16 -32.34 19.65
N ILE A 367 0.08 -32.87 18.44
CA ILE A 367 -0.20 -32.23 17.16
C ILE A 367 -1.29 -33.03 16.41
N GLN A 368 -2.56 -32.66 16.62
CA GLN A 368 -3.67 -33.26 15.88
C GLN A 368 -3.81 -32.65 14.46
N ILE A 369 -3.74 -33.51 13.44
CA ILE A 369 -4.02 -33.16 12.04
C ILE A 369 -5.18 -34.04 11.52
N ARG A 370 -6.40 -33.50 11.52
CA ARG A 370 -7.64 -34.23 11.18
C ARG A 370 -7.77 -34.45 9.66
N ASP A 371 -7.04 -35.42 9.14
CA ASP A 371 -7.00 -35.75 7.71
C ASP A 371 -6.78 -37.26 7.49
N ASP A 372 -7.49 -37.87 6.52
CA ASP A 372 -7.43 -39.32 6.24
C ASP A 372 -6.15 -39.81 5.55
N SER A 373 -5.33 -38.88 5.06
CA SER A 373 -3.96 -39.14 4.64
C SER A 373 -2.96 -39.21 5.81
N ILE A 374 -3.39 -38.89 7.03
CA ILE A 374 -2.60 -38.98 8.26
C ILE A 374 -2.96 -40.27 9.02
N SER A 375 -1.98 -40.87 9.72
CA SER A 375 -2.20 -42.05 10.55
C SER A 375 -2.69 -41.63 11.94
N ARG A 376 -3.34 -42.55 12.70
CA ARG A 376 -3.79 -42.27 14.08
C ARG A 376 -2.68 -41.68 14.94
N ARG A 377 -1.51 -42.33 14.93
CA ARG A 377 -0.19 -41.72 15.19
C ARG A 377 0.65 -41.91 13.93
N HIS A 378 1.35 -40.88 13.48
CA HIS A 378 1.96 -40.82 12.15
C HIS A 378 3.45 -40.44 12.21
N ALA A 379 3.81 -39.49 13.07
CA ALA A 379 5.20 -39.14 13.30
C ALA A 379 5.41 -38.71 14.77
N LEU A 380 6.67 -38.62 15.17
CA LEU A 380 7.08 -38.04 16.44
C LEU A 380 8.32 -37.17 16.25
N ILE A 381 8.41 -36.07 17.00
CA ILE A 381 9.60 -35.23 17.08
C ILE A 381 10.15 -35.33 18.50
N GLU A 382 11.44 -35.61 18.63
CA GLU A 382 12.17 -35.69 19.90
C GLU A 382 13.28 -34.64 19.92
N ARG A 383 13.40 -33.87 21.01
CA ARG A 383 14.58 -33.05 21.27
C ARG A 383 15.77 -33.96 21.52
N ARG A 384 16.86 -33.75 20.79
CA ARG A 384 18.11 -34.52 20.86
C ARG A 384 19.28 -33.55 20.95
N GLY A 385 19.62 -33.19 22.19
CA GLY A 385 20.62 -32.16 22.49
C GLY A 385 20.14 -30.76 22.09
N ASP A 386 20.92 -30.12 21.24
CA ASP A 386 20.69 -28.79 20.67
C ASP A 386 19.66 -28.79 19.51
N GLY A 387 19.32 -29.95 18.94
CA GLY A 387 18.41 -30.07 17.80
C GLY A 387 17.21 -30.98 18.03
N PHE A 388 16.46 -31.21 16.96
CA PHE A 388 15.24 -32.03 16.95
C PHE A 388 15.35 -33.17 15.94
N LEU A 389 14.88 -34.36 16.31
CA LEU A 389 14.85 -35.55 15.49
C LEU A 389 13.39 -35.93 15.19
N LEU A 390 13.01 -35.84 13.92
CA LEU A 390 11.73 -36.35 13.41
C LEU A 390 11.87 -37.84 13.09
N ARG A 391 10.85 -38.64 13.42
CA ARG A 391 10.77 -40.08 13.12
C ARG A 391 9.38 -40.48 12.61
N ASP A 392 9.31 -41.36 11.62
CA ASP A 392 8.07 -42.04 11.18
C ASP A 392 7.60 -42.97 12.31
N ALA A 393 6.29 -43.01 12.56
CA ALA A 393 5.66 -43.86 13.58
C ALA A 393 4.90 -45.01 12.92
N ASP A 394 5.60 -45.74 12.04
CA ASP A 394 5.06 -46.81 11.18
C ASP A 394 3.81 -46.37 10.39
N SER A 395 3.86 -45.16 9.82
CA SER A 395 2.71 -44.56 9.17
C SER A 395 2.36 -45.19 7.81
N ARG A 396 1.06 -45.17 7.48
CA ARG A 396 0.51 -45.77 6.26
C ARG A 396 1.07 -45.11 4.99
N ASN A 397 1.20 -43.79 5.01
CA ASN A 397 1.60 -42.99 3.85
C ASN A 397 3.05 -42.50 3.93
N GLY A 398 3.73 -42.69 5.06
CA GLY A 398 5.13 -42.31 5.27
C GLY A 398 5.37 -40.83 5.55
N VAL A 399 6.51 -40.55 6.18
CA VAL A 399 7.08 -39.21 6.33
C VAL A 399 8.00 -38.91 5.14
N TRP A 400 7.89 -37.74 4.52
CA TRP A 400 8.66 -37.38 3.32
C TRP A 400 9.39 -36.04 3.47
N LEU A 401 10.66 -35.98 3.09
CA LEU A 401 11.42 -34.73 2.91
C LEU A 401 11.58 -34.48 1.40
N GLY A 402 10.86 -33.49 0.88
CA GLY A 402 10.72 -33.31 -0.58
C GLY A 402 10.13 -34.55 -1.25
N LYS A 403 10.88 -35.19 -2.16
CA LYS A 403 10.50 -36.45 -2.84
C LYS A 403 11.01 -37.72 -2.17
N ARG A 404 11.71 -37.63 -1.02
CA ARG A 404 12.39 -38.75 -0.36
C ARG A 404 11.63 -39.17 0.90
N ARG A 405 11.15 -40.43 0.97
CA ARG A 405 10.63 -41.01 2.22
C ARG A 405 11.77 -41.12 3.25
N ILE A 406 11.45 -40.88 4.52
CA ILE A 406 12.40 -40.91 5.64
C ILE A 406 11.80 -41.64 6.84
N ASP A 407 12.60 -42.52 7.45
CA ASP A 407 12.23 -43.17 8.72
C ASP A 407 12.65 -42.31 9.92
N GLN A 408 13.76 -41.57 9.76
CA GLN A 408 14.23 -40.56 10.70
C GLN A 408 15.03 -39.45 10.00
N HIS A 409 14.97 -38.23 10.53
CA HIS A 409 15.71 -37.07 10.02
C HIS A 409 15.92 -36.03 11.11
N ARG A 410 17.16 -35.51 11.27
CA ARG A 410 17.44 -34.38 12.16
C ARG A 410 17.02 -33.10 11.46
N LEU A 411 16.01 -32.43 12.01
CA LEU A 411 15.41 -31.22 11.46
C LEU A 411 16.45 -30.11 11.28
N ARG A 412 16.37 -29.42 10.14
CA ARG A 412 17.20 -28.27 9.75
C ARG A 412 16.29 -27.12 9.35
N ASP A 413 16.73 -25.89 9.60
CA ASP A 413 15.95 -24.70 9.24
C ASP A 413 15.53 -24.72 7.76
N GLY A 414 14.25 -24.44 7.51
CA GLY A 414 13.65 -24.47 6.18
C GLY A 414 13.30 -25.85 5.65
N ASP A 415 13.49 -26.94 6.40
CA ASP A 415 13.01 -28.28 6.02
C ASP A 415 11.47 -28.26 5.85
N VAL A 416 11.00 -28.74 4.69
CA VAL A 416 9.58 -28.94 4.39
C VAL A 416 9.27 -30.43 4.33
N ILE A 417 8.70 -30.93 5.41
CA ILE A 417 8.25 -32.32 5.55
C ILE A 417 6.82 -32.44 5.04
N SER A 418 6.50 -33.54 4.37
CA SER A 418 5.14 -33.89 3.94
C SER A 418 4.64 -35.12 4.68
N LEU A 419 3.48 -34.98 5.32
CA LEU A 419 2.71 -36.06 5.94
C LEU A 419 1.38 -36.13 5.19
N GLY A 420 1.21 -37.06 4.25
CA GLY A 420 0.03 -37.07 3.38
C GLY A 420 -0.17 -35.73 2.66
N ARG A 421 -1.32 -35.07 2.89
CA ARG A 421 -1.60 -33.71 2.37
C ARG A 421 -0.95 -32.57 3.18
N ALA A 422 -0.63 -32.80 4.45
CA ALA A 422 -0.09 -31.76 5.33
C ALA A 422 1.40 -31.49 5.03
N LYS A 423 1.78 -30.22 5.11
CA LYS A 423 3.18 -29.77 5.05
C LYS A 423 3.59 -29.22 6.41
N LEU A 424 4.73 -29.68 6.90
CA LEU A 424 5.34 -29.29 8.16
C LEU A 424 6.63 -28.55 7.82
N ILE A 425 6.70 -27.25 8.12
CA ILE A 425 7.84 -26.38 7.84
C ILE A 425 8.55 -26.10 9.15
N PHE A 426 9.77 -26.61 9.32
CA PHE A 426 10.56 -26.35 10.51
C PHE A 426 11.31 -25.02 10.39
N LYS A 427 11.13 -24.15 11.38
CA LYS A 427 11.84 -22.89 11.56
C LYS A 427 12.81 -23.12 12.72
N GLY A 428 14.09 -23.28 12.40
CA GLY A 428 15.15 -23.60 13.37
C GLY A 428 15.65 -22.39 14.16
N GLY A 429 15.29 -21.19 13.68
CA GLY A 429 15.66 -19.92 14.27
C GLY A 429 17.04 -19.40 13.83
N PHE A 430 17.19 -18.08 13.83
CA PHE A 430 18.37 -17.34 13.39
C PHE A 430 18.48 -15.98 14.08
N LYS A 431 19.69 -15.40 14.09
CA LYS A 431 19.98 -14.05 14.61
C LYS A 431 20.00 -13.03 13.46
N LEU A 432 19.86 -11.74 13.78
CA LEU A 432 19.89 -10.68 12.76
C LEU A 432 21.18 -10.65 11.93
N ASP A 433 22.32 -10.99 12.53
CA ASP A 433 23.61 -11.07 11.83
C ASP A 433 23.58 -12.11 10.69
N ASP A 434 22.81 -13.20 10.87
CA ASP A 434 22.61 -14.26 9.89
C ASP A 434 21.83 -13.80 8.65
N LEU A 435 21.27 -12.58 8.63
CA LEU A 435 20.62 -12.02 7.43
C LEU A 435 21.63 -11.48 6.40
N THR A 436 22.86 -11.20 6.83
CA THR A 436 23.92 -10.66 5.95
C THR A 436 24.78 -11.76 5.35
N LEU A 437 25.62 -11.43 4.37
CA LEU A 437 26.66 -12.35 3.88
C LEU A 437 27.88 -12.49 4.81
N ILE A 438 27.94 -11.71 5.90
CA ILE A 438 28.97 -11.86 6.92
C ILE A 438 28.70 -13.19 7.67
N GLY A 439 29.70 -14.06 7.74
CA GLY A 439 29.55 -15.41 8.33
C GLY A 439 29.08 -16.52 7.39
N ALA A 440 28.67 -16.22 6.15
CA ALA A 440 28.32 -17.27 5.18
C ALA A 440 29.58 -18.06 4.72
N PRO A 441 29.55 -19.42 4.66
CA PRO A 441 30.70 -20.21 4.21
C PRO A 441 31.16 -19.82 2.80
N ARG A 442 32.41 -19.36 2.68
CA ARG A 442 33.02 -18.99 1.40
C ARG A 442 33.69 -20.22 0.78
N ILE A 443 33.02 -20.81 -0.21
CA ILE A 443 33.64 -21.76 -1.15
C ILE A 443 34.07 -20.97 -2.40
N ASP A 444 35.32 -21.13 -2.80
CA ASP A 444 35.92 -20.73 -4.10
C ASP A 444 35.62 -19.30 -4.60
N SER A 445 35.88 -18.30 -3.75
CA SER A 445 36.02 -16.88 -4.13
C SER A 445 34.84 -16.25 -4.91
N ARG A 446 33.85 -15.78 -4.13
CA ARG A 446 32.56 -15.16 -4.53
C ARG A 446 31.53 -16.16 -5.05
N PRO A 447 30.35 -16.29 -4.41
CA PRO A 447 29.25 -17.03 -5.00
C PRO A 447 28.83 -16.38 -6.31
N VAL A 448 28.52 -17.19 -7.32
CA VAL A 448 27.91 -16.73 -8.59
C VAL A 448 26.47 -16.31 -8.31
N ARG A 449 26.30 -15.08 -7.81
CA ARG A 449 24.97 -14.47 -7.64
C ARG A 449 24.37 -14.22 -9.02
N ARG A 450 23.12 -14.62 -9.18
CA ARG A 450 22.35 -14.36 -10.39
C ARG A 450 21.75 -12.96 -10.31
N SER A 451 21.60 -12.32 -11.45
CA SER A 451 20.88 -11.06 -11.54
C SER A 451 19.44 -11.23 -11.05
N VAL A 452 18.95 -10.27 -10.28
CA VAL A 452 17.60 -10.23 -9.72
C VAL A 452 16.78 -9.17 -10.45
N VAL A 453 15.56 -9.53 -10.81
CA VAL A 453 14.52 -8.57 -11.23
C VAL A 453 13.45 -8.53 -10.17
N PHE A 454 13.18 -7.35 -9.62
CA PHE A 454 12.06 -7.11 -8.70
C PHE A 454 10.83 -6.60 -9.45
N VAL A 455 9.66 -7.19 -9.19
CA VAL A 455 8.36 -6.80 -9.77
C VAL A 455 7.36 -6.50 -8.64
N PRO A 456 6.95 -5.22 -8.47
CA PRO A 456 6.12 -4.80 -7.33
C PRO A 456 4.64 -5.18 -7.49
N GLY A 457 3.86 -4.93 -6.43
CA GLY A 457 2.42 -5.18 -6.39
C GLY A 457 1.55 -4.10 -7.06
N PHE A 458 0.23 -4.25 -6.90
CA PHE A 458 -0.75 -3.21 -7.24
C PHE A 458 -0.45 -1.94 -6.42
N GLY A 459 -0.42 -0.76 -7.05
CA GLY A 459 0.02 0.48 -6.38
C GLY A 459 1.52 0.54 -6.07
N GLY A 460 2.33 -0.43 -6.52
CA GLY A 460 3.74 -0.51 -6.18
C GLY A 460 4.72 0.12 -7.17
N SER A 461 4.20 0.69 -8.26
CA SER A 461 4.95 1.56 -9.18
C SER A 461 4.41 2.98 -9.15
N GLU A 462 5.30 3.96 -9.16
CA GLU A 462 4.94 5.36 -9.31
C GLU A 462 4.31 5.62 -10.67
N LEU A 463 3.20 6.36 -10.70
CA LEU A 463 2.58 6.83 -11.94
C LEU A 463 2.82 8.33 -12.08
N TRP A 464 3.23 8.75 -13.27
CA TRP A 464 3.63 10.13 -13.57
C TRP A 464 2.86 10.65 -14.79
N LEU A 465 2.34 11.88 -14.70
CA LEU A 465 1.76 12.61 -15.82
C LEU A 465 2.73 13.75 -16.21
N GLY A 466 3.48 13.56 -17.30
CA GLY A 466 4.53 14.50 -17.67
C GLY A 466 5.65 14.57 -16.61
N SER A 467 5.74 15.70 -15.90
CA SER A 467 6.65 15.92 -14.77
C SER A 467 5.99 15.76 -13.38
N GLU A 468 4.68 15.54 -13.30
CA GLU A 468 3.96 15.42 -12.03
C GLU A 468 3.85 13.96 -11.58
N LYS A 469 4.19 13.67 -10.31
CA LYS A 469 3.96 12.36 -9.69
C LYS A 469 2.51 12.28 -9.21
N ILE A 470 1.66 11.61 -9.99
CA ILE A 470 0.24 11.41 -9.65
C ILE A 470 0.02 10.20 -8.72
N TRP A 471 1.00 9.30 -8.61
CA TRP A 471 1.00 8.20 -7.63
C TRP A 471 2.41 7.91 -7.09
N PRO A 472 2.59 7.71 -5.77
CA PRO A 472 1.59 7.87 -4.71
C PRO A 472 1.29 9.35 -4.42
N ALA A 473 0.01 9.71 -4.32
CA ALA A 473 -0.42 11.08 -4.01
C ALA A 473 -1.76 11.08 -3.25
N PRO A 474 -1.76 10.91 -1.91
CA PRO A 474 -2.99 10.82 -1.10
C PRO A 474 -3.99 11.97 -1.30
N LYS A 475 -3.49 13.21 -1.45
CA LYS A 475 -4.34 14.37 -1.76
C LYS A 475 -5.08 14.22 -3.09
N THR A 476 -4.37 13.84 -4.16
CA THR A 476 -4.92 13.62 -5.50
C THR A 476 -5.92 12.45 -5.53
N ILE A 477 -5.66 11.39 -4.77
CA ILE A 477 -6.56 10.23 -4.62
C ILE A 477 -7.92 10.65 -4.04
N ILE A 478 -7.95 11.58 -3.09
CA ILE A 478 -9.18 12.08 -2.46
C ILE A 478 -9.87 13.15 -3.33
N SER A 479 -9.12 14.14 -3.83
CA SER A 479 -9.71 15.26 -4.58
C SER A 479 -10.12 14.88 -6.01
N ASN A 480 -9.24 14.19 -6.74
CA ASN A 480 -9.40 13.84 -8.15
C ASN A 480 -9.07 12.36 -8.44
N PRO A 481 -9.84 11.39 -7.88
CA PRO A 481 -9.65 9.97 -8.17
C PRO A 481 -9.83 9.61 -9.66
N GLU A 482 -10.60 10.39 -10.43
CA GLU A 482 -10.89 10.11 -11.84
C GLU A 482 -9.64 10.18 -12.73
N ILE A 483 -8.53 10.78 -12.28
CA ILE A 483 -7.23 10.75 -12.99
C ILE A 483 -6.69 9.32 -13.18
N PHE A 484 -7.07 8.37 -12.31
CA PHE A 484 -6.65 6.98 -12.41
C PHE A 484 -7.53 6.13 -13.32
N ARG A 485 -8.67 6.67 -13.80
CA ARG A 485 -9.63 5.96 -14.66
C ARG A 485 -8.98 5.44 -15.96
N LEU A 486 -9.49 4.33 -16.47
CA LEU A 486 -9.20 3.81 -17.80
C LEU A 486 -10.45 3.87 -18.71
N PRO A 487 -10.28 4.06 -20.03
CA PRO A 487 -9.05 4.56 -20.66
C PRO A 487 -8.71 5.96 -20.13
N GLY A 488 -7.43 6.16 -19.82
CA GLY A 488 -6.94 7.35 -19.14
C GLY A 488 -6.05 8.20 -20.04
N ASP A 489 -5.43 9.22 -19.47
CA ASP A 489 -4.45 10.03 -20.19
C ASP A 489 -3.26 9.15 -20.64
N THR A 490 -3.04 9.08 -21.95
CA THR A 490 -2.01 8.23 -22.57
C THR A 490 -0.58 8.71 -22.28
N ARG A 491 -0.42 9.90 -21.69
CA ARG A 491 0.86 10.43 -21.19
C ARG A 491 1.21 9.90 -19.80
N ILE A 492 0.32 9.16 -19.14
CA ILE A 492 0.63 8.52 -17.85
C ILE A 492 1.67 7.42 -18.05
N GLN A 493 2.78 7.51 -17.32
CA GLN A 493 3.90 6.58 -17.39
C GLN A 493 4.21 6.00 -16.01
N ALA A 494 4.46 4.70 -15.95
CA ALA A 494 5.14 4.09 -14.81
C ALA A 494 6.66 4.32 -14.93
N ARG A 495 7.33 4.72 -13.84
CA ARG A 495 8.76 5.06 -13.88
C ARG A 495 9.61 4.30 -12.86
N ASN A 496 9.30 4.46 -11.57
CA ASN A 496 10.04 3.84 -10.48
C ASN A 496 9.15 2.91 -9.64
N ILE A 497 9.74 2.11 -8.78
CA ILE A 497 9.01 1.49 -7.66
C ILE A 497 8.70 2.55 -6.59
N VAL A 498 7.65 2.32 -5.81
CA VAL A 498 7.28 3.24 -4.72
C VAL A 498 8.24 3.09 -3.53
N SER A 499 8.98 4.16 -3.22
CA SER A 499 9.88 4.26 -2.05
C SER A 499 9.21 4.83 -0.80
N ASP A 500 8.05 5.48 -0.95
CA ASP A 500 7.26 6.06 0.14
C ASP A 500 6.46 5.00 0.91
N VAL A 501 6.12 5.25 2.17
CA VAL A 501 5.07 4.47 2.87
C VAL A 501 3.72 4.89 2.30
N VAL A 502 2.90 3.92 1.88
CA VAL A 502 1.56 4.20 1.33
C VAL A 502 0.50 3.62 2.25
N ILE A 503 -0.29 4.50 2.85
CA ILE A 503 -1.46 4.15 3.65
C ILE A 503 -2.67 4.81 3.01
N ILE A 504 -3.59 3.99 2.48
CA ILE A 504 -4.84 4.44 1.88
C ILE A 504 -5.94 3.58 2.53
N PRO A 505 -6.78 4.18 3.40
CA PRO A 505 -7.82 3.46 4.15
C PRO A 505 -8.66 2.55 3.25
N GLY A 506 -8.87 1.31 3.72
CA GLY A 506 -9.64 0.27 3.01
C GLY A 506 -8.98 -0.33 1.76
N ILE A 507 -8.19 0.45 1.01
CA ILE A 507 -7.51 0.01 -0.22
C ILE A 507 -6.23 -0.77 0.10
N MET A 508 -5.24 -0.12 0.73
CA MET A 508 -3.91 -0.69 0.93
C MET A 508 -3.13 -0.04 2.07
N LYS A 509 -2.32 -0.85 2.75
CA LYS A 509 -1.23 -0.44 3.62
C LYS A 509 0.03 -1.11 3.07
N GLN A 510 1.05 -0.33 2.75
CA GLN A 510 2.24 -0.79 2.04
C GLN A 510 3.47 -0.09 2.62
N GLU A 511 4.41 -0.89 3.14
CA GLU A 511 5.73 -0.42 3.58
C GLU A 511 6.60 0.00 2.39
N GLN A 512 7.70 0.69 2.65
CA GLN A 512 8.62 1.16 1.61
C GLN A 512 9.24 -0.03 0.85
N TYR A 513 9.01 -0.17 -0.47
CA TYR A 513 9.66 -1.24 -1.25
C TYR A 513 11.18 -1.05 -1.34
N SER A 514 11.67 0.19 -1.21
CA SER A 514 13.11 0.48 -1.15
C SER A 514 13.82 -0.42 -0.15
N ARG A 515 13.25 -0.65 1.04
CA ARG A 515 13.81 -1.53 2.09
C ARG A 515 14.12 -2.96 1.62
N LEU A 516 13.42 -3.49 0.62
CA LEU A 516 13.77 -4.77 0.01
C LEU A 516 15.04 -4.64 -0.84
N GLY A 517 15.07 -3.67 -1.76
CA GLY A 517 16.25 -3.40 -2.58
C GLY A 517 17.47 -3.02 -1.73
N ASP A 518 17.28 -2.23 -0.69
CA ASP A 518 18.32 -1.81 0.25
C ASP A 518 18.87 -3.02 1.05
N TYR A 519 18.03 -4.02 1.35
CA TYR A 519 18.48 -5.30 1.91
C TYR A 519 19.26 -6.14 0.88
N LEU A 520 18.82 -6.18 -0.38
CA LEU A 520 19.55 -6.87 -1.44
C LEU A 520 20.93 -6.23 -1.69
N GLU A 521 21.03 -4.91 -1.69
CA GLU A 521 22.30 -4.19 -1.83
C GLU A 521 23.18 -4.31 -0.58
N SER A 522 22.70 -3.87 0.59
CA SER A 522 23.54 -3.83 1.81
C SER A 522 23.77 -5.19 2.47
N GLY A 523 22.76 -6.06 2.49
CA GLY A 523 22.81 -7.38 3.13
C GLY A 523 23.38 -8.47 2.22
N LEU A 524 22.97 -8.46 0.94
CA LEU A 524 23.34 -9.47 -0.06
C LEU A 524 24.30 -8.98 -1.15
N GLY A 525 24.75 -7.72 -1.10
CA GLY A 525 25.82 -7.19 -1.94
C GLY A 525 25.48 -7.10 -3.43
N TYR A 526 24.20 -6.89 -3.77
CA TYR A 526 23.76 -6.52 -5.12
C TYR A 526 24.06 -5.05 -5.45
N GLU A 527 23.99 -4.69 -6.73
CA GLU A 527 24.16 -3.33 -7.25
C GLU A 527 23.02 -3.00 -8.24
N ARG A 528 22.20 -1.98 -7.90
CA ARG A 528 21.11 -1.49 -8.75
C ARG A 528 21.61 -1.08 -10.15
N GLY A 529 20.88 -1.52 -11.18
CA GLY A 529 21.21 -1.29 -12.60
C GLY A 529 22.31 -2.20 -13.17
N LYS A 530 22.91 -3.08 -12.36
CA LYS A 530 24.01 -3.99 -12.78
C LYS A 530 23.64 -5.45 -12.62
N ASP A 531 23.24 -5.85 -11.41
CA ASP A 531 22.73 -7.19 -11.11
C ASP A 531 21.44 -7.17 -10.26
N LEU A 532 20.97 -6.00 -9.82
CA LEU A 532 19.61 -5.78 -9.32
C LEU A 532 18.86 -4.82 -10.23
N PHE A 533 17.69 -5.22 -10.72
CA PHE A 533 16.83 -4.43 -11.60
C PHE A 533 15.42 -4.36 -11.01
N GLU A 534 14.77 -3.20 -11.14
CA GLU A 534 13.44 -2.95 -10.59
C GLU A 534 12.50 -2.61 -11.75
N PHE A 535 11.40 -3.36 -11.90
CA PHE A 535 10.45 -3.20 -13.01
C PHE A 535 9.22 -2.39 -12.58
N ALA A 536 9.14 -1.13 -13.01
CA ALA A 536 7.95 -0.31 -12.84
C ALA A 536 6.93 -0.56 -13.97
N TYR A 537 5.64 -0.67 -13.64
CA TYR A 537 4.56 -0.89 -14.61
C TYR A 537 3.24 -0.22 -14.21
N ASP A 538 2.36 -0.01 -15.20
CA ASP A 538 1.03 0.55 -14.93
C ASP A 538 0.11 -0.56 -14.39
N TRP A 539 0.04 -0.65 -13.07
CA TRP A 539 -0.71 -1.67 -12.32
C TRP A 539 -2.23 -1.66 -12.55
N ARG A 540 -2.77 -0.65 -13.22
CA ARG A 540 -4.18 -0.56 -13.63
C ARG A 540 -4.49 -1.44 -14.85
N GLN A 541 -3.48 -1.65 -15.70
CA GLN A 541 -3.60 -2.25 -17.04
C GLN A 541 -3.64 -3.78 -17.02
N ASP A 542 -4.05 -4.38 -18.16
CA ASP A 542 -4.06 -5.85 -18.34
C ASP A 542 -2.67 -6.44 -18.00
N ILE A 543 -2.67 -7.48 -17.16
CA ILE A 543 -1.47 -8.23 -16.74
C ILE A 543 -0.66 -8.70 -17.95
N ARG A 544 -1.29 -9.10 -19.07
CA ARG A 544 -0.62 -9.50 -20.31
C ARG A 544 0.25 -8.39 -20.88
N LEU A 545 -0.30 -7.17 -20.98
CA LEU A 545 0.43 -6.00 -21.48
C LEU A 545 1.62 -5.69 -20.57
N ASN A 546 1.42 -5.74 -19.26
CA ASN A 546 2.51 -5.54 -18.30
C ASN A 546 3.56 -6.66 -18.34
N SER A 547 3.17 -7.89 -18.66
CA SER A 547 4.08 -9.03 -18.85
C SER A 547 4.88 -8.93 -20.15
N GLN A 548 4.27 -8.40 -21.21
CA GLN A 548 4.97 -8.08 -22.46
C GLN A 548 5.99 -6.95 -22.25
N ARG A 549 5.63 -5.92 -21.48
CA ARG A 549 6.55 -4.83 -21.07
C ARG A 549 7.70 -5.35 -20.21
N LEU A 550 7.45 -6.32 -19.31
CA LEU A 550 8.49 -6.98 -18.52
C LEU A 550 9.48 -7.73 -19.43
N ALA A 551 8.99 -8.42 -20.47
CA ALA A 551 9.86 -9.03 -21.47
C ALA A 551 10.74 -8.00 -22.19
N GLN A 552 10.14 -6.90 -22.68
CA GLN A 552 10.84 -5.82 -23.36
C GLN A 552 11.91 -5.17 -22.47
N ALA A 553 11.62 -4.97 -21.17
CA ALA A 553 12.56 -4.40 -20.21
C ALA A 553 13.75 -5.33 -19.96
N ILE A 554 13.49 -6.63 -19.67
CA ILE A 554 14.53 -7.65 -19.47
C ILE A 554 15.45 -7.77 -20.69
N ASP A 555 14.89 -7.70 -21.89
CA ASP A 555 15.64 -7.78 -23.14
C ASP A 555 16.48 -6.51 -23.39
N GLY A 556 15.98 -5.34 -22.98
CA GLY A 556 16.71 -4.08 -23.06
C GLY A 556 17.86 -3.93 -22.06
N TRP A 557 17.74 -4.52 -20.87
CA TRP A 557 18.71 -4.36 -19.77
C TRP A 557 20.06 -5.08 -19.97
N LYS A 558 20.23 -5.88 -21.05
CA LYS A 558 21.44 -6.70 -21.29
C LYS A 558 21.82 -7.59 -20.10
N ILE A 559 20.80 -8.04 -19.36
CA ILE A 559 20.93 -8.77 -18.09
C ILE A 559 21.54 -10.17 -18.31
N ARG A 560 22.46 -10.57 -17.42
CA ARG A 560 23.09 -11.90 -17.51
C ARG A 560 22.12 -12.98 -17.04
N SER A 561 21.70 -13.83 -17.97
CA SER A 561 20.90 -15.04 -17.70
C SER A 561 21.76 -16.20 -17.17
N PRO A 562 21.19 -17.13 -16.38
CA PRO A 562 19.81 -17.12 -15.88
C PRO A 562 19.60 -16.11 -14.75
N ILE A 563 18.39 -15.55 -14.68
CA ILE A 563 17.95 -14.57 -13.68
C ILE A 563 17.02 -15.20 -12.65
N THR A 564 16.85 -14.53 -11.51
CA THR A 564 15.78 -14.80 -10.54
C THR A 564 14.81 -13.62 -10.53
N ILE A 565 13.51 -13.89 -10.58
CA ILE A 565 12.50 -12.83 -10.40
C ILE A 565 11.92 -12.92 -8.99
N ILE A 566 11.96 -11.81 -8.26
CA ILE A 566 11.27 -11.61 -6.99
C ILE A 566 10.05 -10.75 -7.28
N ALA A 567 8.85 -11.26 -6.99
CA ALA A 567 7.60 -10.59 -7.34
C ALA A 567 6.67 -10.49 -6.13
N HIS A 568 5.97 -9.37 -6.00
CA HIS A 568 5.01 -9.12 -4.91
C HIS A 568 3.58 -8.95 -5.44
N SER A 569 2.59 -9.52 -4.75
CA SER A 569 1.15 -9.30 -4.98
C SER A 569 0.78 -9.47 -6.47
N LEU A 570 0.12 -8.50 -7.10
CA LEU A 570 -0.21 -8.49 -8.55
C LEU A 570 1.00 -8.80 -9.45
N GLY A 571 2.20 -8.32 -9.08
CA GLY A 571 3.44 -8.56 -9.81
C GLY A 571 3.76 -10.03 -9.99
N THR A 572 3.32 -10.91 -9.08
CA THR A 572 3.50 -12.36 -9.22
C THR A 572 2.80 -12.93 -10.45
N LEU A 573 1.63 -12.39 -10.81
CA LEU A 573 0.88 -12.81 -12.00
C LEU A 573 1.54 -12.27 -13.27
N VAL A 574 2.05 -11.03 -13.23
CA VAL A 574 2.86 -10.42 -14.30
C VAL A 574 4.12 -11.25 -14.57
N SER A 575 4.85 -11.65 -13.53
CA SER A 575 6.06 -12.47 -13.67
C SER A 575 5.78 -13.88 -14.17
N ARG A 576 4.71 -14.55 -13.68
CA ARG A 576 4.32 -15.87 -14.19
C ARG A 576 3.91 -15.83 -15.66
N TYR A 577 3.02 -14.91 -16.04
CA TYR A 577 2.56 -14.81 -17.43
C TYR A 577 3.73 -14.44 -18.38
N TYR A 578 4.67 -13.59 -17.95
CA TYR A 578 5.93 -13.36 -18.67
C TYR A 578 6.72 -14.66 -18.90
N VAL A 579 6.97 -15.43 -17.84
CA VAL A 579 7.72 -16.69 -17.91
C VAL A 579 7.05 -17.70 -18.85
N ASP A 580 5.74 -17.90 -18.68
CA ASP A 580 5.00 -18.95 -19.36
C ASP A 580 4.62 -18.60 -20.82
N LYS A 581 4.50 -17.31 -21.17
CA LYS A 581 3.94 -16.85 -22.47
C LYS A 581 4.85 -15.93 -23.29
N PHE A 582 5.81 -15.25 -22.68
CA PHE A 582 6.68 -14.27 -23.35
C PHE A 582 8.17 -14.65 -23.31
N GLY A 583 8.47 -15.95 -23.41
CA GLY A 583 9.84 -16.47 -23.53
C GLY A 583 10.68 -16.40 -22.25
N GLY A 584 10.10 -16.00 -21.11
CA GLY A 584 10.84 -15.89 -19.86
C GLY A 584 11.36 -17.22 -19.32
N LYS A 585 10.73 -18.36 -19.68
CA LYS A 585 11.21 -19.72 -19.34
C LYS A 585 12.69 -19.99 -19.68
N ASP A 586 13.22 -19.34 -20.72
CA ASP A 586 14.58 -19.57 -21.22
C ASP A 586 15.61 -18.61 -20.56
N LYS A 587 15.12 -17.62 -19.79
CA LYS A 587 15.93 -16.58 -19.13
C LYS A 587 15.82 -16.64 -17.60
N VAL A 588 14.67 -17.03 -17.07
CA VAL A 588 14.35 -17.13 -15.64
C VAL A 588 14.57 -18.55 -15.17
N GLU A 589 15.47 -18.76 -14.21
CA GLU A 589 15.64 -20.07 -13.56
C GLU A 589 14.68 -20.24 -12.38
N ARG A 590 14.25 -19.13 -11.76
CA ARG A 590 13.50 -19.19 -10.51
C ARG A 590 12.56 -18.01 -10.29
N LEU A 591 11.36 -18.31 -9.82
CA LEU A 591 10.38 -17.34 -9.34
C LEU A 591 10.31 -17.36 -7.81
N VAL A 592 10.35 -16.18 -7.18
CA VAL A 592 9.98 -15.99 -5.77
C VAL A 592 8.72 -15.13 -5.74
N LEU A 593 7.61 -15.71 -5.31
CA LEU A 593 6.28 -15.11 -5.38
C LEU A 593 5.80 -14.78 -3.97
N MET A 594 5.73 -13.49 -3.62
CA MET A 594 5.36 -13.00 -2.29
C MET A 594 3.90 -12.50 -2.28
N GLY A 595 3.04 -13.09 -1.47
CA GLY A 595 1.64 -12.65 -1.30
C GLY A 595 0.80 -12.68 -2.58
N GLY A 596 1.22 -13.43 -3.60
CA GLY A 596 0.63 -13.34 -4.93
C GLY A 596 -0.73 -14.01 -5.05
N PRO A 597 -1.80 -13.35 -5.56
CA PRO A 597 -3.15 -13.92 -5.65
C PRO A 597 -3.26 -14.93 -6.81
N GLN A 598 -2.55 -16.07 -6.72
CA GLN A 598 -2.46 -17.10 -7.77
C GLN A 598 -3.83 -17.58 -8.24
N TYR A 599 -4.76 -17.72 -7.29
CA TYR A 599 -6.15 -18.11 -7.54
C TYR A 599 -7.16 -16.99 -7.25
N GLY A 600 -6.70 -15.77 -6.95
CA GLY A 600 -7.52 -14.57 -6.75
C GLY A 600 -7.93 -14.28 -5.30
N THR A 601 -8.39 -13.05 -5.04
CA THR A 601 -8.77 -12.59 -3.69
C THR A 601 -10.23 -12.13 -3.62
N PRO A 602 -11.03 -12.59 -2.64
CA PRO A 602 -12.39 -12.08 -2.44
C PRO A 602 -12.43 -10.57 -2.13
N LYS A 603 -11.33 -10.00 -1.64
CA LYS A 603 -11.21 -8.56 -1.37
C LYS A 603 -11.31 -7.72 -2.64
N SER A 604 -10.87 -8.21 -3.82
CA SER A 604 -11.04 -7.44 -5.06
C SER A 604 -12.51 -7.34 -5.47
N LEU A 605 -13.30 -8.39 -5.26
CA LEU A 605 -14.74 -8.37 -5.48
C LEU A 605 -15.45 -7.40 -4.52
N ALA A 606 -15.05 -7.37 -3.23
CA ALA A 606 -15.56 -6.39 -2.27
C ALA A 606 -15.35 -4.94 -2.75
N ILE A 607 -14.13 -4.65 -3.22
CA ILE A 607 -13.73 -3.33 -3.73
C ILE A 607 -14.51 -2.94 -5.00
N ILE A 608 -14.75 -3.88 -5.93
CA ILE A 608 -15.52 -3.65 -7.16
C ILE A 608 -17.01 -3.34 -6.86
N MET A 609 -17.59 -4.06 -5.91
CA MET A 609 -19.03 -4.02 -5.63
C MET A 609 -19.44 -2.93 -4.65
N VAL A 610 -18.73 -2.81 -3.53
CA VAL A 610 -19.08 -1.88 -2.43
C VAL A 610 -18.28 -0.58 -2.53
N GLY A 611 -17.08 -0.64 -3.11
CA GLY A 611 -16.09 0.43 -3.02
C GLY A 611 -15.08 0.18 -1.89
N PRO A 612 -14.11 1.09 -1.72
CA PRO A 612 -12.95 0.82 -0.88
C PRO A 612 -13.16 1.04 0.63
N GLY A 613 -14.12 1.85 1.08
CA GLY A 613 -14.21 2.30 2.48
C GLY A 613 -13.18 3.37 2.80
N LEU A 614 -12.97 4.33 1.90
CA LEU A 614 -11.90 5.34 2.00
C LEU A 614 -12.16 6.39 3.09
N LEU A 615 -13.43 6.69 3.37
CA LEU A 615 -13.88 7.68 4.36
C LEU A 615 -15.04 7.10 5.21
N PRO A 616 -15.29 7.66 6.41
CA PRO A 616 -16.45 7.29 7.23
C PRO A 616 -17.75 7.36 6.43
N PHE A 617 -18.68 6.44 6.71
CA PHE A 617 -19.98 6.32 6.04
C PHE A 617 -19.94 6.12 4.51
N GLY A 618 -18.77 5.83 3.92
CA GLY A 618 -18.62 5.56 2.49
C GLY A 618 -18.56 6.79 1.59
N PHE A 619 -18.29 7.98 2.15
CA PHE A 619 -18.09 9.18 1.34
C PHE A 619 -16.93 8.98 0.34
N GLY A 620 -17.13 9.43 -0.90
CA GLY A 620 -16.13 9.27 -1.98
C GLY A 620 -15.98 7.86 -2.56
N ASP A 621 -16.51 6.81 -1.89
CA ASP A 621 -16.36 5.43 -2.33
C ASP A 621 -16.91 5.20 -3.73
N GLU A 622 -18.07 5.77 -4.08
CA GLU A 622 -18.65 5.60 -5.42
C GLU A 622 -17.75 6.19 -6.53
N ARG A 623 -17.09 7.33 -6.30
CA ARG A 623 -16.13 7.89 -7.28
C ARG A 623 -14.96 6.93 -7.48
N MET A 624 -14.36 6.46 -6.38
CA MET A 624 -13.22 5.54 -6.43
C MET A 624 -13.61 4.16 -7.00
N ARG A 625 -14.79 3.65 -6.66
CA ARG A 625 -15.35 2.39 -7.17
C ARG A 625 -15.53 2.43 -8.68
N ARG A 626 -16.12 3.51 -9.22
CA ARG A 626 -16.22 3.72 -10.68
C ARG A 626 -14.85 3.73 -11.37
N VAL A 627 -13.84 4.32 -10.73
CA VAL A 627 -12.46 4.33 -11.22
C VAL A 627 -11.84 2.93 -11.20
N LEU A 628 -11.91 2.20 -10.07
CA LEU A 628 -11.37 0.85 -9.94
C LEU A 628 -12.06 -0.16 -10.87
N ASN A 629 -13.36 0.04 -11.16
CA ASN A 629 -14.14 -0.76 -12.09
C ASN A 629 -13.76 -0.55 -13.57
N THR A 630 -12.89 0.40 -13.89
CA THR A 630 -12.30 0.53 -15.23
C THR A 630 -10.98 -0.23 -15.39
N MET A 631 -10.41 -0.80 -14.32
CA MET A 631 -9.07 -1.41 -14.35
C MET A 631 -9.12 -2.90 -14.70
N PRO A 632 -8.60 -3.34 -15.86
CA PRO A 632 -8.43 -4.77 -16.20
C PRO A 632 -7.88 -5.64 -15.07
N SER A 633 -6.86 -5.16 -14.37
CA SER A 633 -6.16 -5.93 -13.34
C SER A 633 -7.06 -6.30 -12.16
N SER A 634 -8.04 -5.45 -11.79
CA SER A 634 -9.01 -5.70 -10.71
C SER A 634 -9.86 -6.95 -10.97
N TYR A 635 -10.28 -7.16 -12.23
CA TYR A 635 -11.05 -8.32 -12.65
C TYR A 635 -10.15 -9.55 -12.81
N GLN A 636 -8.93 -9.38 -13.34
CA GLN A 636 -7.98 -10.49 -13.51
C GLN A 636 -7.50 -11.10 -12.18
N ILE A 637 -7.65 -10.39 -11.05
CA ILE A 637 -7.37 -10.93 -9.70
C ILE A 637 -8.62 -11.48 -8.97
N LEU A 638 -9.79 -11.55 -9.60
CA LEU A 638 -10.98 -12.20 -9.02
C LEU A 638 -10.71 -13.67 -8.67
N PRO A 639 -11.35 -14.21 -7.60
CA PRO A 639 -11.26 -15.62 -7.23
C PRO A 639 -11.72 -16.57 -8.34
N ILE A 640 -10.97 -17.67 -8.50
CA ILE A 640 -11.33 -18.81 -9.39
C ILE A 640 -11.72 -20.07 -8.61
N TYR A 641 -12.13 -19.89 -7.36
CA TYR A 641 -12.46 -20.97 -6.42
C TYR A 641 -13.77 -20.67 -5.66
N PRO A 642 -14.46 -21.70 -5.15
CA PRO A 642 -15.72 -21.56 -4.41
C PRO A 642 -15.55 -20.72 -3.13
N CYS A 643 -15.84 -19.42 -3.23
CA CYS A 643 -15.79 -18.48 -2.09
C CYS A 643 -17.06 -17.62 -1.95
N VAL A 644 -17.92 -17.53 -2.97
CA VAL A 644 -19.15 -16.73 -2.93
C VAL A 644 -20.37 -17.63 -2.93
N PHE A 645 -21.30 -17.34 -2.01
CA PHE A 645 -22.50 -18.14 -1.77
C PHE A 645 -23.73 -17.23 -1.68
N ASP A 646 -24.83 -17.62 -2.30
CA ASP A 646 -26.08 -16.87 -2.24
C ASP A 646 -26.83 -17.06 -0.91
N GLN A 647 -27.96 -16.37 -0.75
CA GLN A 647 -28.79 -16.42 0.46
C GLN A 647 -29.36 -17.83 0.78
N TYR A 648 -29.28 -18.78 -0.16
CA TYR A 648 -29.69 -20.17 0.00
C TYR A 648 -28.48 -21.12 0.17
N GLY A 649 -27.27 -20.58 0.28
CA GLY A 649 -26.02 -21.34 0.40
C GLY A 649 -25.53 -21.96 -0.91
N ARG A 650 -26.12 -21.61 -2.07
CA ARG A 650 -25.66 -22.08 -3.38
C ARG A 650 -24.43 -21.29 -3.80
N GLN A 651 -23.41 -21.97 -4.30
CA GLN A 651 -22.22 -21.32 -4.82
C GLN A 651 -22.56 -20.44 -6.03
N VAL A 652 -21.95 -19.26 -6.11
CA VAL A 652 -21.92 -18.42 -7.32
C VAL A 652 -20.53 -18.50 -7.93
N ASP A 653 -20.45 -18.85 -9.22
CA ASP A 653 -19.21 -18.76 -9.98
C ASP A 653 -19.02 -17.32 -10.45
N LEU A 654 -17.96 -16.67 -9.98
CA LEU A 654 -17.72 -15.26 -10.26
C LEU A 654 -17.36 -14.96 -11.70
N LEU A 655 -16.74 -15.91 -12.41
CA LEU A 655 -16.26 -15.69 -13.77
C LEU A 655 -17.27 -16.12 -14.82
N GLU A 656 -18.12 -17.10 -14.52
CA GLU A 656 -19.15 -17.60 -15.44
C GLU A 656 -20.54 -16.95 -15.24
N ASP A 657 -20.89 -16.54 -14.01
CA ASP A 657 -22.13 -15.78 -13.76
C ASP A 657 -21.89 -14.29 -14.06
N GLU A 658 -22.48 -13.77 -15.14
CA GLU A 658 -22.35 -12.36 -15.54
C GLU A 658 -23.48 -11.46 -14.98
N SER A 659 -24.46 -12.01 -14.25
CA SER A 659 -25.65 -11.28 -13.80
C SER A 659 -25.38 -10.29 -12.66
N TRP A 660 -24.24 -10.44 -11.96
CA TRP A 660 -23.82 -9.53 -10.91
C TRP A 660 -23.14 -8.25 -11.42
N LEU A 661 -22.77 -8.21 -12.72
CA LEU A 661 -22.15 -7.05 -13.36
C LEU A 661 -23.13 -6.31 -14.30
N PRO A 662 -23.07 -4.96 -14.33
CA PRO A 662 -23.63 -4.15 -15.41
C PRO A 662 -23.10 -4.57 -16.78
N GLU A 663 -23.92 -4.43 -17.83
CA GLU A 663 -23.58 -4.96 -19.17
C GLU A 663 -22.29 -4.40 -19.75
N ASN A 664 -21.98 -3.13 -19.48
CA ASN A 664 -20.75 -2.48 -19.90
C ASN A 664 -19.49 -2.95 -19.14
N GLN A 665 -19.63 -3.73 -18.07
CA GLN A 665 -18.52 -4.30 -17.30
C GLN A 665 -18.28 -5.80 -17.61
N ARG A 666 -19.27 -6.51 -18.15
CA ARG A 666 -19.12 -7.94 -18.56
C ARG A 666 -17.92 -8.22 -19.49
N PRO A 667 -17.53 -7.35 -20.43
CA PRO A 667 -16.28 -7.48 -21.20
C PRO A 667 -15.02 -7.72 -20.36
N PHE A 668 -14.91 -7.11 -19.18
CA PHE A 668 -13.76 -7.30 -18.30
C PHE A 668 -13.75 -8.71 -17.65
N LEU A 669 -14.92 -9.34 -17.52
CA LEU A 669 -15.06 -10.69 -16.96
C LEU A 669 -14.62 -11.76 -17.97
N GLY A 670 -15.02 -11.64 -19.24
CA GLY A 670 -14.52 -12.51 -20.31
C GLY A 670 -12.99 -12.42 -20.46
N MET A 671 -12.45 -11.19 -20.43
CA MET A 671 -11.00 -10.97 -20.39
C MET A 671 -10.32 -11.66 -19.19
N ALA A 672 -10.92 -11.61 -17.99
CA ALA A 672 -10.40 -12.28 -16.81
C ALA A 672 -10.48 -13.81 -16.92
N ARG A 673 -11.60 -14.34 -17.45
CA ARG A 673 -11.83 -15.77 -17.72
C ARG A 673 -10.78 -16.32 -18.68
N SER A 674 -10.57 -15.67 -19.83
CA SER A 674 -9.54 -16.06 -20.80
C SER A 674 -8.12 -15.94 -20.22
N PHE A 675 -7.82 -14.87 -19.45
CA PHE A 675 -6.52 -14.71 -18.78
C PHE A 675 -6.22 -15.85 -17.80
N ARG A 676 -7.18 -16.22 -16.96
CA ARG A 676 -7.04 -17.32 -15.99
C ARG A 676 -6.84 -18.67 -16.68
N LYS A 677 -7.58 -18.91 -17.77
CA LYS A 677 -7.43 -20.10 -18.63
C LYS A 677 -6.06 -20.17 -19.30
N GLU A 678 -5.52 -19.04 -19.76
CA GLU A 678 -4.19 -18.97 -20.37
C GLU A 678 -3.07 -19.18 -19.34
N LEU A 679 -3.16 -18.52 -18.18
CA LEU A 679 -2.14 -18.57 -17.12
C LEU A 679 -2.06 -19.95 -16.44
N GLY A 680 -3.20 -20.59 -16.19
CA GLY A 680 -3.26 -21.90 -15.54
C GLY A 680 -2.74 -21.93 -14.09
N PHE A 681 -2.54 -23.14 -13.57
CA PHE A 681 -2.34 -23.39 -12.14
C PHE A 681 -0.88 -23.58 -11.70
N GLN A 682 0.05 -23.66 -12.64
CA GLN A 682 1.49 -23.95 -12.43
C GLN A 682 2.34 -22.86 -13.09
N ALA A 683 3.66 -22.91 -12.88
CA ALA A 683 4.64 -22.12 -13.65
C ALA A 683 5.60 -23.09 -14.37
N SER A 684 6.13 -22.69 -15.54
CA SER A 684 7.05 -23.51 -16.32
C SER A 684 8.47 -23.59 -15.73
N VAL A 685 8.76 -22.82 -14.67
CA VAL A 685 10.06 -22.78 -13.97
C VAL A 685 9.85 -22.99 -12.46
N PRO A 686 10.86 -23.47 -11.72
CA PRO A 686 10.79 -23.60 -10.26
C PRO A 686 10.35 -22.31 -9.55
N ALA A 687 9.34 -22.44 -8.68
CA ALA A 687 8.77 -21.32 -7.94
C ALA A 687 8.81 -21.56 -6.42
N VAL A 688 8.94 -20.47 -5.65
CA VAL A 688 8.74 -20.43 -4.19
C VAL A 688 7.56 -19.51 -3.89
N SER A 689 6.52 -20.02 -3.24
CA SER A 689 5.40 -19.23 -2.72
C SER A 689 5.68 -18.81 -1.29
N ILE A 690 5.96 -17.52 -1.10
CA ILE A 690 6.06 -16.85 0.19
C ILE A 690 4.68 -16.22 0.49
N PHE A 691 4.03 -16.57 1.59
CA PHE A 691 2.66 -16.12 1.86
C PHE A 691 2.39 -15.84 3.32
N GLY A 692 1.53 -14.84 3.57
CA GLY A 692 1.04 -14.54 4.91
C GLY A 692 -0.06 -15.51 5.36
N TYR A 693 -0.09 -15.82 6.65
CA TYR A 693 -1.16 -16.63 7.27
C TYR A 693 -1.54 -16.11 8.66
N GLY A 694 -2.68 -16.60 9.17
CA GLY A 694 -3.12 -16.36 10.54
C GLY A 694 -3.65 -14.95 10.80
N LEU A 695 -3.77 -14.09 9.78
CA LEU A 695 -4.39 -12.77 9.88
C LEU A 695 -5.83 -12.79 9.34
N LYS A 696 -6.65 -11.90 9.92
CA LYS A 696 -8.05 -11.67 9.56
C LYS A 696 -8.14 -11.26 8.09
N THR A 697 -8.73 -12.11 7.26
CA THR A 697 -8.76 -11.97 5.80
C THR A 697 -10.12 -12.43 5.26
N VAL A 698 -10.69 -11.74 4.29
CA VAL A 698 -11.92 -12.18 3.60
C VAL A 698 -11.64 -13.50 2.87
N LEU A 699 -12.19 -14.61 3.38
CA LEU A 699 -12.06 -15.93 2.74
C LEU A 699 -13.29 -16.30 1.92
N ARG A 700 -14.46 -15.83 2.35
CA ARG A 700 -15.77 -16.12 1.75
C ARG A 700 -16.63 -14.88 1.71
N MET A 701 -17.68 -14.88 0.89
CA MET A 701 -18.66 -13.81 0.82
C MET A 701 -20.06 -14.39 0.69
N LYS A 702 -21.03 -13.79 1.39
CA LYS A 702 -22.45 -14.05 1.18
C LYS A 702 -23.05 -12.95 0.31
N VAL A 703 -23.94 -13.31 -0.60
CA VAL A 703 -24.64 -12.36 -1.47
C VAL A 703 -26.14 -12.61 -1.47
N ASN A 704 -26.93 -11.53 -1.46
CA ASN A 704 -28.37 -11.60 -1.67
C ASN A 704 -28.66 -11.33 -3.15
N ARG A 705 -29.12 -12.34 -3.88
CA ARG A 705 -29.49 -12.24 -5.29
C ARG A 705 -30.96 -11.84 -5.45
N ARG A 706 -31.22 -10.88 -6.33
CA ARG A 706 -32.56 -10.53 -6.84
C ARG A 706 -33.01 -11.54 -7.91
N SER A 707 -34.27 -11.44 -8.33
CA SER A 707 -34.88 -12.33 -9.34
C SER A 707 -34.26 -12.22 -10.75
N ASP A 708 -33.64 -11.08 -11.07
CA ASP A 708 -32.90 -10.85 -12.32
C ASP A 708 -31.44 -11.36 -12.26
N GLY A 709 -31.03 -11.95 -11.13
CA GLY A 709 -29.67 -12.43 -10.87
C GLY A 709 -28.75 -11.39 -10.23
N SER A 710 -29.07 -10.09 -10.32
CA SER A 710 -28.30 -8.98 -9.76
C SER A 710 -28.19 -9.08 -8.24
N TRP A 711 -27.16 -8.46 -7.66
CA TRP A 711 -26.94 -8.50 -6.21
C TRP A 711 -27.49 -7.24 -5.52
N ASP A 712 -28.11 -7.45 -4.37
CA ASP A 712 -28.72 -6.41 -3.53
C ASP A 712 -27.89 -6.12 -2.28
N LYS A 713 -27.38 -7.17 -1.65
CA LYS A 713 -26.47 -7.09 -0.49
C LYS A 713 -25.28 -8.01 -0.70
N MET A 714 -24.12 -7.58 -0.22
CA MET A 714 -22.91 -8.38 -0.09
C MET A 714 -22.43 -8.33 1.37
N GLU A 715 -21.93 -9.44 1.88
CA GLU A 715 -21.37 -9.56 3.23
C GLU A 715 -20.04 -10.33 3.18
N PRO A 716 -18.88 -9.66 3.31
CA PRO A 716 -17.58 -10.33 3.42
C PRO A 716 -17.49 -11.11 4.74
N LEU A 717 -16.99 -12.34 4.67
CA LEU A 717 -16.71 -13.18 5.82
C LEU A 717 -15.20 -13.25 6.04
N ASP A 718 -14.76 -12.48 7.02
CA ASP A 718 -13.38 -12.45 7.49
C ASP A 718 -13.06 -13.62 8.43
N GLU A 719 -11.98 -14.35 8.15
CA GLU A 719 -11.50 -15.44 8.99
C GLU A 719 -9.96 -15.39 9.13
N LEU A 720 -9.40 -16.11 10.11
CA LEU A 720 -7.94 -16.18 10.33
C LEU A 720 -7.28 -17.15 9.34
N GLY A 721 -7.09 -16.72 8.10
CA GLY A 721 -6.66 -17.60 7.00
C GLY A 721 -5.87 -16.96 5.86
N GLY A 722 -5.25 -15.80 6.07
CA GLY A 722 -4.45 -15.13 5.06
C GLY A 722 -3.55 -14.03 5.62
N ASP A 723 -3.25 -13.04 4.78
CA ASP A 723 -2.30 -11.94 5.04
C ASP A 723 -2.98 -10.56 5.21
N SER A 724 -4.29 -10.52 5.48
CA SER A 724 -5.22 -9.37 5.43
C SER A 724 -5.70 -8.92 4.05
N THR A 725 -5.18 -9.51 2.97
CA THR A 725 -5.58 -9.18 1.59
C THR A 725 -5.76 -10.42 0.71
N VAL A 726 -4.91 -11.43 0.82
CA VAL A 726 -4.93 -12.67 0.03
C VAL A 726 -5.07 -13.87 0.97
N PRO A 727 -6.05 -14.75 0.75
CA PRO A 727 -6.15 -16.04 1.43
C PRO A 727 -4.89 -16.90 1.23
N ALA A 728 -4.40 -17.54 2.29
CA ALA A 728 -3.18 -18.36 2.25
C ALA A 728 -3.24 -19.46 1.17
N GLY A 729 -4.39 -20.15 1.05
CA GLY A 729 -4.63 -21.16 0.01
C GLY A 729 -4.65 -20.59 -1.41
N SER A 730 -4.95 -19.30 -1.60
CA SER A 730 -4.83 -18.63 -2.90
C SER A 730 -3.42 -18.14 -3.21
N ALA A 731 -2.55 -18.02 -2.20
CA ALA A 731 -1.19 -17.53 -2.36
C ALA A 731 -0.19 -18.64 -2.73
N VAL A 732 -0.53 -19.91 -2.44
CA VAL A 732 0.31 -21.08 -2.76
C VAL A 732 0.09 -21.53 -4.20
N LEU A 733 1.09 -21.34 -5.05
CA LEU A 733 1.08 -21.91 -6.41
C LEU A 733 1.26 -23.43 -6.38
N GLN A 734 0.48 -24.16 -7.19
CA GLN A 734 0.63 -25.60 -7.36
C GLN A 734 2.07 -25.97 -7.75
N ASN A 735 2.61 -27.02 -7.10
CA ASN A 735 3.98 -27.53 -7.27
C ASN A 735 5.12 -26.57 -6.88
N SER A 736 4.83 -25.41 -6.29
CA SER A 736 5.88 -24.54 -5.72
C SER A 736 6.45 -25.07 -4.40
N GLU A 737 7.69 -24.68 -4.08
CA GLU A 737 8.17 -24.70 -2.69
C GLU A 737 7.37 -23.67 -1.88
N ILE A 738 7.11 -23.95 -0.60
CA ILE A 738 6.34 -23.05 0.27
C ILE A 738 7.19 -22.43 1.38
N HIS A 739 6.89 -21.19 1.72
CA HIS A 739 7.46 -20.49 2.86
C HIS A 739 6.38 -19.61 3.53
N PRO A 740 5.56 -20.18 4.42
CA PRO A 740 4.58 -19.42 5.20
C PRO A 740 5.28 -18.48 6.19
N VAL A 741 4.74 -17.27 6.34
CA VAL A 741 5.17 -16.23 7.29
C VAL A 741 3.94 -15.60 7.95
N ARG A 742 4.01 -15.21 9.23
CA ARG A 742 2.85 -14.57 9.92
C ARG A 742 2.96 -13.05 9.84
N GLN A 743 2.59 -12.48 8.69
CA GLN A 743 2.83 -11.07 8.36
C GLN A 743 1.73 -10.46 7.48
N GLU A 744 1.52 -9.15 7.59
CA GLU A 744 0.59 -8.40 6.73
C GLU A 744 1.09 -8.32 5.28
N HIS A 745 0.16 -8.35 4.33
CA HIS A 745 0.41 -8.33 2.87
C HIS A 745 1.49 -7.32 2.45
N GLY A 746 1.26 -6.03 2.71
CA GLY A 746 2.18 -4.94 2.35
C GLY A 746 3.43 -4.81 3.23
N SER A 747 3.70 -5.81 4.08
CA SER A 747 4.87 -5.87 4.97
C SER A 747 5.70 -7.15 4.75
N LEU A 748 5.26 -8.09 3.90
CA LEU A 748 5.95 -9.36 3.64
C LEU A 748 7.43 -9.18 3.27
N TYR A 749 7.74 -8.22 2.39
CA TYR A 749 9.10 -8.01 1.87
C TYR A 749 10.06 -7.31 2.85
N VAL A 750 9.57 -6.76 3.96
CA VAL A 750 10.43 -6.19 5.02
C VAL A 750 10.67 -7.17 6.18
N ASP A 751 9.95 -8.30 6.21
CA ASP A 751 10.04 -9.31 7.25
C ASP A 751 11.40 -10.05 7.25
N ASN A 752 11.92 -10.35 8.43
CA ASN A 752 13.23 -10.98 8.59
C ASN A 752 13.25 -12.46 8.17
N ASP A 753 12.14 -13.20 8.34
CA ASP A 753 12.02 -14.59 7.89
C ASP A 753 11.97 -14.66 6.35
N VAL A 754 11.29 -13.69 5.71
CA VAL A 754 11.32 -13.50 4.25
C VAL A 754 12.72 -13.14 3.77
N LYS A 755 13.40 -12.19 4.42
CA LYS A 755 14.80 -11.84 4.10
C LYS A 755 15.73 -13.04 4.21
N MET A 756 15.61 -13.84 5.27
CA MET A 756 16.39 -15.06 5.44
C MET A 756 16.11 -16.08 4.34
N ARG A 757 14.84 -16.26 3.94
CA ARG A 757 14.51 -17.10 2.78
C ARG A 757 15.12 -16.58 1.48
N LEU A 758 15.07 -15.27 1.24
CA LEU A 758 15.70 -14.64 0.07
C LEU A 758 17.22 -14.84 0.06
N LYS A 759 17.91 -14.67 1.19
CA LYS A 759 19.34 -15.02 1.32
C LYS A 759 19.60 -16.46 0.90
N VAL A 760 18.84 -17.42 1.45
CA VAL A 760 18.99 -18.84 1.13
C VAL A 760 18.76 -19.08 -0.36
N GLU A 761 17.68 -18.58 -0.96
CA GLU A 761 17.40 -18.78 -2.39
C GLU A 761 18.47 -18.17 -3.31
N LEU A 762 18.91 -16.94 -3.04
CA LEU A 762 19.85 -16.22 -3.90
C LEU A 762 21.30 -16.70 -3.76
N THR A 763 21.64 -17.38 -2.65
CA THR A 763 22.98 -17.96 -2.40
C THR A 763 23.08 -19.48 -2.64
N ARG A 764 21.97 -20.18 -2.93
CA ARG A 764 21.97 -21.62 -3.25
C ARG A 764 22.92 -21.92 -4.42
N SER A 765 23.92 -22.76 -4.16
CA SER A 765 24.94 -23.12 -5.15
C SER A 765 24.33 -23.81 -6.37
N THR A 766 24.67 -23.31 -7.56
CA THR A 766 24.08 -23.70 -8.84
C THR A 766 24.42 -25.14 -9.25
N THR A 767 25.47 -25.73 -8.66
CA THR A 767 26.00 -27.05 -8.99
C THR A 767 25.03 -28.20 -8.69
N MET A 768 24.09 -28.03 -7.74
CA MET A 768 23.22 -29.13 -7.32
C MET A 768 22.05 -29.44 -8.26
N GLN A 769 21.61 -28.51 -9.13
CA GLN A 769 20.50 -28.76 -10.06
C GLN A 769 20.92 -29.36 -11.42
N ARG A 770 22.21 -29.40 -11.75
CA ARG A 770 22.73 -30.15 -12.91
C ARG A 770 23.11 -31.61 -12.61
N ARG A 771 22.74 -32.13 -11.43
CA ARG A 771 22.95 -33.55 -11.04
C ARG A 771 21.72 -34.16 -10.35
N LYS A 772 20.60 -34.28 -11.08
CA LYS A 772 19.80 -35.52 -11.21
C LYS A 772 18.51 -35.27 -12.01
#